data_AF-A0A1A8W8H6-F1
#
_entry.id   AF-A0A1A8W8H6-F1
#
_cell.length_a   1.000
_cell.length_b   1.000
_cell.length_c   1.000
_cell.angle_alpha   90.00
_cell.angle_beta   90.00
_cell.angle_gamma   90.00
#
_symmetry.space_group_name_H-M   'P 1'
#
loop_
_entity.id
_entity.type
_entity.pdbx_description
1 polymer ?
#
loop_
_entity_poly.entity_id
_entity_poly.type
_entity_poly.pdbx_seq_one_letter_code
_entity_poly.pdbx_strand_id
1 'polypeptide(L)'
;MQCLRYYKISICKNFNSIINNYSIYKRNISDTCESKIIALSKSKEYDKVKVYRNNIYNNIHENQILQGVKVHKIDPNGYGEITIYAARQHLLFFAKFFLLIPDEEVNLKILDINKKKNKIIFQVLCKTKKSKHEITPQCEYFAKCGGCVYQHINYDFEKQLKKNLLISLCEKYNINVLISNKDYLQSCHDFGKSGGQSDDEFVEISQIKSEYLWNEEETEQHWEKRDNQYMQPNRMNHSYEEFNIESGESNFQGKDNTKSDRACVRDQSHCSYNQEENQNKDIDNAEEKSYTKLYDIMSSYDYHYRNKSSINFSVTDHLSVGFYKKHSYEICDISKCYIHDENIQNVYVDIKKEIIQNFKQNNIYVINKINNNGYLKSVDIKYSVHNSEKQILINFIGFSLNDKAKKYLTIIANNLALKNKMIKGILYNVETNKLKQGKNETILYGQNYIYHTYSTYTYKLGANTFFQPNQYINEYIINIIFKLIKSYKINSPYSYIYDLFCGIGFYSLPLSVLFKEVISIDYSIDNIKNLEENIKLNNIKNVKCFNLNLFNSHNLKQINLHIRRYIINLVKENKYTHFTYLRKKLNSTYVSVDNENEIIENIQKIHSPYSSLPKFIYEKLSNCESQRINTNSSFSVNHKVDQNLLQEESTKLHSDDKSNENFLPNEFVIPIPDLVIINPPRKGCEKVFRRWLRGICCQYIIYISCNAFSQLRDINHFVTLGYVVKEIIPLDTFPRTQHFESIALLEFDINKEVNREKKQIMEYELREINSNKKKRPKN
;
A
#
# COMPACT_ATOMS: atom_id res chain seq x y z
N MET A 1 -46.60 10.65 -67.98
CA MET A 1 -46.73 12.12 -68.10
C MET A 1 -47.12 12.67 -66.75
N GLN A 2 -46.24 13.51 -66.19
CA GLN A 2 -46.35 14.28 -64.95
C GLN A 2 -45.91 13.62 -63.63
N CYS A 3 -44.58 13.61 -63.50
CA CYS A 3 -43.78 13.87 -62.31
C CYS A 3 -44.46 14.55 -61.12
N LEU A 4 -44.28 13.93 -59.94
CA LEU A 4 -43.67 14.49 -58.72
C LEU A 4 -44.04 15.93 -58.33
N ARG A 5 -44.70 16.08 -57.18
CA ARG A 5 -44.39 17.07 -56.11
C ARG A 5 -45.38 16.88 -54.95
N TYR A 6 -45.02 16.88 -53.68
CA TYR A 6 -43.76 16.88 -52.94
C TYR A 6 -44.20 16.57 -51.48
N TYR A 7 -43.59 15.54 -50.86
CA TYR A 7 -43.57 15.24 -49.42
C TYR A 7 -44.87 15.01 -48.63
N LYS A 8 -45.32 13.74 -48.58
CA LYS A 8 -45.95 13.14 -47.40
C LYS A 8 -45.10 11.95 -46.91
N ILE A 9 -44.42 12.19 -45.79
CA ILE A 9 -44.41 11.35 -44.57
C ILE A 9 -44.31 9.83 -44.80
N SER A 10 -43.10 9.30 -44.60
CA SER A 10 -42.84 7.87 -44.31
C SER A 10 -42.41 7.75 -42.85
N ILE A 11 -43.37 7.52 -41.95
CA ILE A 11 -43.14 7.27 -40.51
C ILE A 11 -42.72 5.81 -40.23
N CYS A 12 -42.72 4.90 -41.21
CA CYS A 12 -42.49 3.46 -40.93
C CYS A 12 -41.18 2.85 -41.44
N LYS A 13 -40.09 3.62 -41.57
CA LYS A 13 -38.76 3.05 -41.91
C LYS A 13 -37.62 3.32 -40.91
N ASN A 14 -37.84 4.09 -39.84
CA ASN A 14 -36.78 4.39 -38.86
C ASN A 14 -36.87 3.67 -37.50
N PHE A 15 -37.82 2.75 -37.31
CA PHE A 15 -37.84 1.97 -36.06
C PHE A 15 -36.94 0.72 -36.09
N ASN A 16 -36.60 0.19 -37.27
CA ASN A 16 -35.69 -0.96 -37.40
C ASN A 16 -34.20 -0.59 -37.50
N SER A 17 -33.84 0.69 -37.60
CA SER A 17 -32.43 1.15 -37.55
C SER A 17 -31.99 1.60 -36.15
N ILE A 18 -32.92 1.78 -35.21
CA ILE A 18 -32.63 2.20 -33.84
C ILE A 18 -32.58 1.00 -32.87
N ILE A 19 -33.27 -0.09 -33.18
CA ILE A 19 -33.17 -1.35 -32.40
C ILE A 19 -31.90 -2.15 -32.73
N ASN A 20 -31.23 -1.86 -33.86
CA ASN A 20 -29.93 -2.45 -34.22
C ASN A 20 -28.69 -1.66 -33.74
N ASN A 21 -28.88 -0.58 -32.97
CA ASN A 21 -27.76 0.20 -32.39
C ASN A 21 -27.54 -0.01 -30.90
N TYR A 22 -28.31 -0.88 -30.25
CA TYR A 22 -27.82 -1.57 -29.05
C TYR A 22 -27.07 -2.81 -29.50
N SER A 23 -25.84 -2.58 -29.97
CA SER A 23 -24.83 -3.62 -29.88
C SER A 23 -24.73 -3.98 -28.40
N ILE A 24 -25.37 -5.10 -28.05
CA ILE A 24 -24.93 -5.93 -26.95
C ILE A 24 -23.43 -6.07 -27.20
N TYR A 25 -22.62 -5.39 -26.39
CA TYR A 25 -21.20 -5.62 -26.31
C TYR A 25 -20.99 -7.06 -25.82
N LYS A 26 -21.20 -8.04 -26.71
CA LYS A 26 -20.48 -9.31 -26.66
C LYS A 26 -19.03 -8.90 -26.85
N ARG A 27 -18.35 -8.60 -25.74
CA ARG A 27 -16.91 -8.47 -25.74
C ARG A 27 -16.36 -9.78 -26.29
N ASN A 28 -15.90 -9.76 -27.54
CA ASN A 28 -14.89 -10.70 -27.98
C ASN A 28 -13.65 -10.33 -27.18
N ILE A 29 -13.45 -11.00 -26.05
CA ILE A 29 -12.24 -10.85 -25.23
C ILE A 29 -11.15 -11.57 -26.00
N SER A 30 -10.67 -10.94 -27.08
CA SER A 30 -9.47 -11.39 -27.78
C SER A 30 -8.29 -10.72 -27.10
N ASP A 31 -7.82 -11.33 -26.01
CA ASP A 31 -6.54 -10.99 -25.39
C ASP A 31 -5.53 -12.10 -25.69
N THR A 32 -4.31 -11.70 -26.04
CA THR A 32 -3.21 -12.61 -26.36
C THR A 32 -2.17 -12.55 -25.24
N CYS A 33 -1.82 -13.71 -24.68
CA CYS A 33 -0.85 -13.81 -23.59
C CYS A 33 0.30 -14.75 -23.97
N GLU A 34 1.54 -14.34 -23.66
CA GLU A 34 2.68 -15.24 -23.63
C GLU A 34 2.80 -15.89 -22.25
N SER A 35 2.96 -17.21 -22.22
CA SER A 35 3.25 -18.01 -21.03
C SER A 35 4.65 -18.61 -21.11
N LYS A 36 5.20 -18.98 -19.95
CA LYS A 36 6.46 -19.71 -19.85
C LYS A 36 6.21 -21.21 -19.67
N ILE A 37 6.90 -22.02 -20.46
CA ILE A 37 6.97 -23.47 -20.28
C ILE A 37 7.85 -23.76 -19.08
N ILE A 38 7.28 -24.42 -18.07
CA ILE A 38 8.06 -24.95 -16.95
C ILE A 38 8.26 -26.43 -17.19
N ALA A 39 9.42 -26.77 -17.75
CA ALA A 39 9.89 -28.14 -17.91
C ALA A 39 10.47 -28.64 -16.57
N LEU A 40 10.17 -29.90 -16.23
CA LEU A 40 10.54 -30.51 -14.96
C LEU A 40 12.06 -30.53 -14.73
N SER A 41 12.47 -30.01 -13.57
CA SER A 41 13.60 -30.55 -12.80
C SER A 41 13.19 -30.68 -11.33
N LYS A 42 12.84 -31.90 -10.91
CA LYS A 42 12.86 -32.47 -9.53
C LYS A 42 12.76 -31.50 -8.32
N SER A 43 11.78 -30.58 -8.25
CA SER A 43 11.58 -29.77 -7.03
C SER A 43 10.34 -30.21 -6.27
N LYS A 44 10.49 -30.47 -4.96
CA LYS A 44 9.36 -30.80 -4.05
C LYS A 44 8.29 -29.70 -3.98
N GLU A 45 8.61 -28.49 -4.40
CA GLU A 45 7.67 -27.36 -4.48
C GLU A 45 6.71 -27.49 -5.66
N TYR A 46 7.13 -28.12 -6.76
CA TYR A 46 6.29 -28.32 -7.94
C TYR A 46 5.14 -29.29 -7.69
N ASP A 47 5.40 -30.37 -6.95
CA ASP A 47 4.41 -31.40 -6.65
C ASP A 47 3.27 -30.88 -5.77
N LYS A 48 3.49 -29.77 -5.06
CA LYS A 48 2.49 -29.08 -4.22
C LYS A 48 1.66 -28.04 -4.98
N VAL A 49 1.93 -27.82 -6.27
CA VAL A 49 1.12 -26.89 -7.06
C VAL A 49 -0.27 -27.50 -7.26
N LYS A 50 -1.30 -26.72 -6.91
CA LYS A 50 -2.70 -27.07 -7.12
C LYS A 50 -3.18 -26.55 -8.47
N VAL A 51 -3.87 -27.41 -9.22
CA VAL A 51 -4.45 -27.07 -10.53
C VAL A 51 -5.92 -27.53 -10.54
N TYR A 52 -6.79 -26.77 -11.20
CA TYR A 52 -8.15 -27.23 -11.47
C TYR A 52 -8.15 -28.49 -12.34
N ARG A 53 -9.01 -29.46 -12.03
CA ARG A 53 -9.20 -30.66 -12.88
C ARG A 53 -9.48 -30.31 -14.34
N ASN A 54 -10.30 -29.29 -14.57
CA ASN A 54 -10.64 -28.80 -15.92
C ASN A 54 -9.44 -28.25 -16.71
N ASN A 55 -8.32 -27.94 -16.05
CA ASN A 55 -7.13 -27.39 -16.68
C ASN A 55 -6.04 -28.45 -16.91
N ILE A 56 -6.37 -29.73 -16.72
CA ILE A 56 -5.50 -30.87 -16.99
C ILE A 56 -5.82 -31.40 -18.39
N TYR A 57 -4.78 -31.54 -19.22
CA TYR A 57 -4.90 -32.07 -20.58
C TYR A 57 -3.85 -33.16 -20.78
N ASN A 58 -4.14 -34.17 -21.61
CA ASN A 58 -3.16 -35.22 -21.90
C ASN A 58 -1.95 -34.66 -22.66
N ASN A 59 -2.21 -33.97 -23.76
CA ASN A 59 -1.20 -33.31 -24.61
C ASN A 59 -1.73 -31.94 -25.04
N ILE A 60 -0.81 -31.02 -25.35
CA ILE A 60 -1.14 -29.76 -26.00
C ILE A 60 -0.37 -29.56 -27.32
N HIS A 61 -1.03 -28.94 -28.31
CA HIS A 61 -0.52 -28.71 -29.66
C HIS A 61 -0.88 -27.31 -30.19
N GLU A 62 -0.12 -26.80 -31.16
CA GLU A 62 -0.45 -25.53 -31.83
C GLU A 62 -1.82 -25.59 -32.51
N ASN A 63 -2.52 -24.47 -32.52
CA ASN A 63 -3.89 -24.30 -33.01
C ASN A 63 -4.99 -25.08 -32.27
N GLN A 64 -4.64 -25.87 -31.25
CA GLN A 64 -5.62 -26.54 -30.40
C GLN A 64 -6.45 -25.52 -29.62
N ILE A 65 -7.73 -25.86 -29.43
CA ILE A 65 -8.64 -25.12 -28.55
C ILE A 65 -8.79 -25.91 -27.24
N LEU A 66 -8.40 -25.28 -26.14
CA LEU A 66 -8.63 -25.76 -24.78
C LEU A 66 -9.98 -25.21 -24.32
N GLN A 67 -10.94 -26.09 -24.03
CA GLN A 67 -12.29 -25.69 -23.66
C GLN A 67 -12.46 -25.68 -22.14
N GLY A 68 -13.26 -24.73 -21.63
CA GLY A 68 -13.68 -24.70 -20.23
C GLY A 68 -12.55 -24.49 -19.23
N VAL A 69 -11.47 -23.81 -19.64
CA VAL A 69 -10.30 -23.53 -18.78
C VAL A 69 -10.73 -22.57 -17.67
N LYS A 70 -10.55 -22.97 -16.41
CA LYS A 70 -10.89 -22.18 -15.23
C LYS A 70 -9.77 -21.20 -14.84
N VAL A 71 -10.17 -19.99 -14.46
CA VAL A 71 -9.27 -18.96 -13.91
C VAL A 71 -9.07 -19.20 -12.41
N HIS A 72 -7.81 -19.26 -11.95
CA HIS A 72 -7.47 -19.62 -10.56
C HIS A 72 -7.66 -18.44 -9.62
N LYS A 73 -6.97 -17.35 -9.90
CA LYS A 73 -6.94 -16.16 -9.07
C LYS A 73 -6.71 -14.94 -9.93
N ILE A 74 -6.83 -13.77 -9.35
CA ILE A 74 -6.40 -12.51 -9.96
C ILE A 74 -5.17 -12.02 -9.23
N ASP A 75 -4.16 -11.61 -9.98
CA ASP A 75 -2.95 -11.03 -9.41
C ASP A 75 -3.18 -9.57 -8.99
N PRO A 76 -2.29 -8.99 -8.17
CA PRO A 76 -2.43 -7.59 -7.76
C PRO A 76 -2.47 -6.60 -8.92
N ASN A 77 -1.95 -6.93 -10.10
CA ASN A 77 -2.00 -6.04 -11.27
C ASN A 77 -3.32 -6.15 -12.06
N GLY A 78 -4.27 -6.96 -11.59
CA GLY A 78 -5.57 -7.16 -12.22
C GLY A 78 -5.57 -8.15 -13.38
N TYR A 79 -4.60 -9.08 -13.41
CA TYR A 79 -4.54 -10.15 -14.40
C TYR A 79 -5.04 -11.46 -13.81
N GLY A 80 -5.98 -12.11 -14.49
CA GLY A 80 -6.41 -13.46 -14.17
C GLY A 80 -5.30 -14.45 -14.47
N GLU A 81 -4.91 -15.23 -13.46
CA GLU A 81 -3.91 -16.27 -13.55
C GLU A 81 -4.57 -17.61 -13.85
N ILE A 82 -4.09 -18.27 -14.90
CA ILE A 82 -4.49 -19.60 -15.31
C ILE A 82 -3.26 -20.49 -15.21
N THR A 83 -3.40 -21.61 -14.49
CA THR A 83 -2.44 -22.70 -14.51
C THR A 83 -3.00 -23.85 -15.35
N ILE A 84 -2.21 -24.36 -16.30
CA ILE A 84 -2.56 -25.49 -17.17
C ILE A 84 -1.48 -26.56 -17.02
N TYR A 85 -1.90 -27.82 -16.90
CA TYR A 85 -1.00 -28.96 -16.83
C TYR A 85 -1.22 -29.92 -18.01
N ALA A 86 -0.16 -30.19 -18.77
CA ALA A 86 -0.15 -31.21 -19.81
C ALA A 86 0.48 -32.49 -19.23
N ALA A 87 -0.35 -33.49 -18.91
CA ALA A 87 0.04 -34.66 -18.11
C ALA A 87 1.11 -35.52 -18.78
N ARG A 88 0.91 -35.95 -20.05
CA ARG A 88 1.86 -36.83 -20.76
C ARG A 88 3.14 -36.11 -21.19
N GLN A 89 3.07 -34.79 -21.37
CA GLN A 89 4.25 -33.98 -21.68
C GLN A 89 4.97 -33.52 -20.41
N HIS A 90 4.35 -33.71 -19.24
CA HIS A 90 4.76 -33.16 -17.94
C HIS A 90 5.13 -31.68 -17.97
N LEU A 91 4.31 -30.87 -18.65
CA LEU A 91 4.54 -29.44 -18.77
C LEU A 91 3.50 -28.66 -17.97
N LEU A 92 3.99 -27.71 -17.18
CA LEU A 92 3.16 -26.75 -16.45
C LEU A 92 3.31 -25.36 -17.08
N PHE A 93 2.17 -24.69 -17.25
CA PHE A 93 2.12 -23.35 -17.84
C PHE A 93 1.40 -22.39 -16.90
N PHE A 94 1.91 -21.17 -16.84
CA PHE A 94 1.27 -20.05 -16.14
C PHE A 94 0.98 -18.97 -17.17
N ALA A 95 -0.31 -18.69 -17.38
CA ALA A 95 -0.78 -17.65 -18.29
C ALA A 95 -1.51 -16.55 -17.49
N LYS A 96 -1.37 -15.32 -17.96
CA LYS A 96 -1.95 -14.12 -17.32
C LYS A 96 -2.74 -13.31 -18.33
N PHE A 97 -4.04 -13.20 -18.14
CA PHE A 97 -4.91 -12.48 -19.07
C PHE A 97 -5.55 -11.29 -18.40
N PHE A 98 -5.56 -10.15 -19.08
CA PHE A 98 -6.28 -9.00 -18.59
C PHE A 98 -7.79 -9.23 -18.79
N LEU A 99 -8.62 -8.73 -17.87
CA LEU A 99 -10.10 -8.91 -17.87
C LEU A 99 -10.63 -10.30 -17.50
N LEU A 100 -9.74 -11.25 -17.20
CA LEU A 100 -10.13 -12.54 -16.62
C LEU A 100 -10.07 -12.48 -15.09
N ILE A 101 -11.07 -13.07 -14.45
CA ILE A 101 -11.20 -13.06 -12.98
C ILE A 101 -11.54 -14.47 -12.46
N PRO A 102 -11.40 -14.74 -11.16
CA PRO A 102 -11.67 -16.06 -10.59
C PRO A 102 -13.11 -16.52 -10.84
N ASP A 103 -13.30 -17.84 -10.91
CA ASP A 103 -14.56 -18.54 -11.21
C ASP A 103 -15.05 -18.46 -12.66
N GLU A 104 -14.31 -17.79 -13.54
CA GLU A 104 -14.60 -17.77 -14.98
C GLU A 104 -14.08 -19.04 -15.67
N GLU A 105 -14.82 -19.47 -16.69
CA GLU A 105 -14.37 -20.50 -17.64
C GLU A 105 -14.23 -19.88 -19.03
N VAL A 106 -13.13 -20.21 -19.71
CA VAL A 106 -12.78 -19.65 -21.02
C VAL A 106 -12.35 -20.73 -22.00
N ASN A 107 -12.58 -20.47 -23.28
CA ASN A 107 -11.95 -21.23 -24.36
C ASN A 107 -10.66 -20.51 -24.78
N LEU A 108 -9.53 -21.22 -24.73
CA LEU A 108 -8.22 -20.71 -25.14
C LEU A 108 -7.77 -21.38 -26.43
N LYS A 109 -7.28 -20.59 -27.39
CA LYS A 109 -6.57 -21.10 -28.56
C LYS A 109 -5.07 -21.01 -28.34
N ILE A 110 -4.35 -22.08 -28.62
CA ILE A 110 -2.88 -22.09 -28.65
C ILE A 110 -2.43 -21.53 -30.00
N LEU A 111 -1.74 -20.39 -29.99
CA LEU A 111 -1.28 -19.73 -31.23
C LEU A 111 0.09 -20.23 -31.68
N ASP A 112 1.04 -20.38 -30.75
CA ASP A 112 2.44 -20.73 -31.04
C ASP A 112 3.04 -21.48 -29.84
N ILE A 113 3.81 -22.54 -30.10
CA ILE A 113 4.57 -23.29 -29.09
C ILE A 113 6.06 -23.20 -29.42
N ASN A 114 6.73 -22.23 -28.82
CA ASN A 114 8.17 -22.06 -28.98
C ASN A 114 8.94 -22.85 -27.91
N LYS A 115 9.24 -24.12 -28.21
CA LYS A 115 10.04 -25.00 -27.34
C LYS A 115 11.44 -24.46 -27.05
N LYS A 116 12.10 -23.80 -28.02
CA LYS A 116 13.46 -23.24 -27.83
C LYS A 116 13.49 -22.11 -26.81
N LYS A 117 12.44 -21.28 -26.79
CA LYS A 117 12.33 -20.14 -25.85
C LYS A 117 11.59 -20.51 -24.56
N ASN A 118 11.15 -21.76 -24.39
CA ASN A 118 10.22 -22.18 -23.34
C ASN A 118 9.01 -21.23 -23.26
N LYS A 119 8.35 -20.99 -24.41
CA LYS A 119 7.21 -20.06 -24.50
C LYS A 119 6.02 -20.68 -25.21
N ILE A 120 4.80 -20.36 -24.76
CA ILE A 120 3.56 -20.65 -25.48
C ILE A 120 2.69 -19.40 -25.52
N ILE A 121 2.14 -19.10 -26.68
CA ILE A 121 1.23 -17.97 -26.87
C ILE A 121 -0.19 -18.49 -26.89
N PHE A 122 -1.05 -17.91 -26.05
CA PHE A 122 -2.47 -18.22 -25.97
C PHE A 122 -3.30 -17.01 -26.40
N GLN A 123 -4.45 -17.27 -27.01
CA GLN A 123 -5.50 -16.29 -27.28
C GLN A 123 -6.79 -16.72 -26.59
N VAL A 124 -7.41 -15.80 -25.84
CA VAL A 124 -8.77 -16.02 -25.35
C VAL A 124 -9.73 -15.90 -26.52
N LEU A 125 -10.57 -16.92 -26.74
CA LEU A 125 -11.60 -16.90 -27.78
C LEU A 125 -12.92 -16.35 -27.22
N CYS A 126 -13.37 -16.89 -26.08
CA CYS A 126 -14.60 -16.47 -25.41
C CYS A 126 -14.62 -16.92 -23.95
N LYS A 127 -15.47 -16.25 -23.15
CA LYS A 127 -15.89 -16.71 -21.81
C LYS A 127 -17.08 -17.65 -21.97
N THR A 128 -16.94 -18.91 -21.56
CA THR A 128 -18.03 -19.91 -21.52
C THR A 128 -18.85 -19.77 -20.24
N LYS A 129 -18.22 -19.36 -19.13
CA LYS A 129 -18.88 -19.03 -17.86
C LYS A 129 -18.31 -17.73 -17.30
N LYS A 130 -19.21 -16.82 -16.91
CA LYS A 130 -18.86 -15.55 -16.26
C LYS A 130 -18.85 -15.71 -14.75
N SER A 131 -17.99 -14.94 -14.09
CA SER A 131 -17.98 -14.85 -12.63
C SER A 131 -19.06 -13.90 -12.14
N LYS A 132 -19.63 -14.18 -10.97
CA LYS A 132 -20.61 -13.30 -10.30
C LYS A 132 -20.04 -11.92 -9.94
N HIS A 133 -18.71 -11.81 -9.90
CA HIS A 133 -18.03 -10.58 -9.57
C HIS A 133 -17.75 -9.68 -10.79
N GLU A 134 -17.93 -10.20 -12.01
CA GLU A 134 -17.70 -9.46 -13.25
C GLU A 134 -18.74 -8.34 -13.41
N ILE A 135 -18.27 -7.14 -13.73
CA ILE A 135 -19.12 -6.01 -14.14
C ILE A 135 -18.62 -5.41 -15.45
N THR A 136 -19.43 -4.54 -16.05
CA THR A 136 -18.98 -3.74 -17.19
C THR A 136 -18.26 -2.48 -16.68
N PRO A 137 -16.96 -2.30 -16.98
CA PRO A 137 -16.25 -1.04 -16.75
C PRO A 137 -17.01 0.16 -17.27
N GLN A 138 -17.14 1.17 -16.41
CA GLN A 138 -17.72 2.47 -16.79
C GLN A 138 -16.84 3.22 -17.80
N CYS A 139 -15.51 3.05 -17.71
CA CYS A 139 -14.57 3.69 -18.62
C CYS A 139 -14.36 2.86 -19.89
N GLU A 140 -14.72 3.43 -21.04
CA GLU A 140 -14.48 2.83 -22.36
C GLU A 140 -12.99 2.59 -22.65
N TYR A 141 -12.10 3.40 -22.04
CA TYR A 141 -10.66 3.29 -22.20
C TYR A 141 -10.01 2.26 -21.27
N PHE A 142 -10.77 1.61 -20.38
CA PHE A 142 -10.23 0.74 -19.31
C PHE A 142 -9.30 -0.38 -19.83
N ALA A 143 -9.65 -0.98 -20.97
CA ALA A 143 -8.85 -2.05 -21.59
C ALA A 143 -7.44 -1.58 -22.02
N LYS A 144 -7.28 -0.29 -22.34
CA LYS A 144 -6.04 0.27 -22.92
C LYS A 144 -5.26 1.15 -21.93
N CYS A 145 -5.96 1.97 -21.15
CA CYS A 145 -5.37 2.95 -20.25
C CYS A 145 -4.66 2.29 -19.06
N GLY A 146 -3.45 2.73 -18.73
CA GLY A 146 -2.65 2.23 -17.60
C GLY A 146 -3.12 2.69 -16.21
N GLY A 147 -4.14 3.55 -16.13
CA GLY A 147 -4.54 4.19 -14.86
C GLY A 147 -5.30 3.29 -13.88
N CYS A 148 -6.14 2.37 -14.37
CA CYS A 148 -6.98 1.49 -13.54
C CYS A 148 -6.77 0.02 -13.88
N VAL A 149 -7.02 -0.88 -12.92
CA VAL A 149 -6.88 -2.34 -13.11
C VAL A 149 -8.13 -3.13 -12.70
N TYR A 150 -9.05 -2.56 -11.93
CA TYR A 150 -10.18 -3.30 -11.34
C TYR A 150 -11.58 -2.82 -11.76
N GLN A 151 -11.73 -2.00 -12.80
CA GLN A 151 -13.08 -1.55 -13.21
C GLN A 151 -13.97 -2.67 -13.78
N HIS A 152 -13.42 -3.86 -14.04
CA HIS A 152 -14.17 -5.01 -14.54
C HIS A 152 -14.69 -5.94 -13.43
N ILE A 153 -14.47 -5.57 -12.17
CA ILE A 153 -15.02 -6.27 -11.01
C ILE A 153 -15.85 -5.33 -10.15
N ASN A 154 -16.85 -5.88 -9.46
CA ASN A 154 -17.58 -5.11 -8.46
C ASN A 154 -16.65 -4.67 -7.32
N TYR A 155 -17.01 -3.56 -6.66
CA TYR A 155 -16.10 -2.91 -5.73
C TYR A 155 -15.89 -3.69 -4.43
N ASP A 156 -16.89 -4.48 -4.00
CA ASP A 156 -16.75 -5.35 -2.83
C ASP A 156 -15.72 -6.45 -3.06
N PHE A 157 -15.68 -7.03 -4.26
CA PHE A 157 -14.65 -7.98 -4.64
C PHE A 157 -13.26 -7.34 -4.69
N GLU A 158 -13.13 -6.11 -5.19
CA GLU A 158 -11.87 -5.37 -5.16
C GLU A 158 -11.34 -5.19 -3.73
N LYS A 159 -12.20 -4.78 -2.79
CA LYS A 159 -11.88 -4.66 -1.37
C LYS A 159 -11.40 -6.00 -0.79
N GLN A 160 -12.11 -7.08 -1.11
CA GLN A 160 -11.74 -8.43 -0.68
C GLN A 160 -10.36 -8.85 -1.22
N LEU A 161 -10.05 -8.55 -2.48
CA LEU A 161 -8.74 -8.86 -3.07
C LEU A 161 -7.60 -8.11 -2.36
N LYS A 162 -7.80 -6.82 -2.05
CA LYS A 162 -6.82 -6.01 -1.30
C LYS A 162 -6.60 -6.55 0.11
N LYS A 163 -7.68 -6.96 0.80
CA LYS A 163 -7.62 -7.61 2.12
C LYS A 163 -6.88 -8.94 2.06
N ASN A 164 -7.23 -9.81 1.11
CA ASN A 164 -6.61 -11.12 0.93
C ASN A 164 -5.11 -11.02 0.61
N LEU A 165 -4.71 -10.02 -0.18
CA LEU A 165 -3.30 -9.72 -0.41
C LEU A 165 -2.58 -9.45 0.93
N LEU A 166 -3.16 -8.63 1.80
CA LEU A 166 -2.58 -8.31 3.10
C LEU A 166 -2.51 -9.53 4.03
N ILE A 167 -3.54 -10.38 4.05
CA ILE A 167 -3.57 -11.66 4.79
C ILE A 167 -2.44 -12.56 4.31
N SER A 168 -2.34 -12.81 3.00
CA SER A 168 -1.28 -13.67 2.43
C SER A 168 0.13 -13.16 2.74
N LEU A 169 0.30 -11.84 2.82
CA LEU A 169 1.59 -11.25 3.17
C LEU A 169 1.88 -11.40 4.67
N CYS A 170 0.88 -11.30 5.55
CA CYS A 170 1.04 -11.58 6.97
C CYS A 170 1.45 -13.04 7.19
N GLU A 171 0.79 -13.98 6.53
CA GLU A 171 1.15 -15.42 6.55
C GLU A 171 2.58 -15.63 6.05
N LYS A 172 2.95 -15.04 4.92
CA LYS A 172 4.32 -15.10 4.37
C LYS A 172 5.40 -14.64 5.35
N TYR A 173 5.09 -13.67 6.21
CA TYR A 173 6.02 -13.14 7.22
C TYR A 173 5.77 -13.67 8.63
N ASN A 174 4.99 -14.76 8.78
CA ASN A 174 4.66 -15.39 10.06
C ASN A 174 4.05 -14.42 11.09
N ILE A 175 3.21 -13.49 10.63
CA ILE A 175 2.44 -12.58 11.49
C ILE A 175 1.05 -13.22 11.66
N ASN A 176 0.78 -13.77 12.85
CA ASN A 176 -0.51 -14.36 13.16
C ASN A 176 -1.56 -13.26 13.30
N VAL A 177 -2.60 -13.29 12.47
CA VAL A 177 -3.66 -12.28 12.46
C VAL A 177 -4.99 -12.83 12.98
N LEU A 178 -5.73 -11.98 13.69
CA LEU A 178 -7.16 -12.12 13.94
C LEU A 178 -7.90 -11.09 13.10
N ILE A 179 -8.90 -11.54 12.35
CA ILE A 179 -9.53 -10.73 11.31
C ILE A 179 -10.90 -10.24 11.81
N SER A 180 -11.15 -8.95 11.64
CA SER A 180 -12.46 -8.32 11.79
C SER A 180 -13.15 -8.18 10.43
N ASN A 181 -14.47 -8.37 10.42
CA ASN A 181 -15.34 -8.05 9.28
C ASN A 181 -15.83 -6.60 9.28
N LYS A 182 -15.44 -5.83 10.30
CA LYS A 182 -15.71 -4.41 10.44
C LYS A 182 -14.45 -3.57 10.25
N ASP A 183 -14.65 -2.37 9.76
CA ASP A 183 -13.60 -1.37 9.63
C ASP A 183 -13.22 -0.79 10.99
N TYR A 184 -12.02 -0.20 11.11
CA TYR A 184 -11.47 0.23 12.39
C TYR A 184 -12.28 1.31 13.12
N LEU A 185 -13.05 2.16 12.43
CA LEU A 185 -13.77 3.25 13.08
C LEU A 185 -15.15 2.82 13.59
N GLN A 186 -15.67 1.68 13.14
CA GLN A 186 -16.92 1.09 13.63
C GLN A 186 -16.81 0.60 15.08
N SER A 187 -17.96 0.45 15.75
CA SER A 187 -18.05 -0.08 17.12
C SER A 187 -18.23 -1.60 17.14
N CYS A 188 -17.72 -2.23 18.21
CA CYS A 188 -17.81 -3.66 18.53
C CYS A 188 -17.23 -4.58 17.44
N HIS A 189 -15.98 -5.02 17.60
CA HIS A 189 -15.30 -5.91 16.66
C HIS A 189 -15.35 -7.36 17.14
N ASP A 190 -15.79 -8.24 16.26
CA ASP A 190 -15.69 -9.69 16.44
C ASP A 190 -14.47 -10.18 15.63
N PHE A 191 -13.51 -10.77 16.33
CA PHE A 191 -12.25 -11.22 15.77
C PHE A 191 -12.25 -12.74 15.60
N GLY A 192 -12.08 -13.21 14.37
CA GLY A 192 -11.98 -14.64 14.04
C GLY A 192 -10.63 -15.01 13.40
N LYS A 193 -10.29 -16.31 13.42
CA LYS A 193 -9.21 -16.86 12.59
C LYS A 193 -9.68 -16.95 11.13
N SER A 194 -8.78 -16.81 10.16
CA SER A 194 -9.12 -17.01 8.74
C SER A 194 -9.63 -18.44 8.53
N GLY A 195 -10.90 -18.58 8.16
CA GLY A 195 -11.46 -19.86 7.69
C GLY A 195 -10.87 -20.18 6.31
N GLY A 196 -10.26 -21.36 6.17
CA GLY A 196 -9.83 -21.87 4.87
C GLY A 196 -11.03 -22.03 3.94
N GLN A 197 -10.88 -21.61 2.68
CA GLN A 197 -11.86 -21.95 1.65
C GLN A 197 -11.90 -23.47 1.46
N SER A 198 -13.09 -24.01 1.18
CA SER A 198 -13.30 -25.41 0.82
C SER A 198 -12.53 -25.75 -0.45
N ASP A 199 -11.57 -26.67 -0.33
CA ASP A 199 -10.58 -27.05 -1.35
C ASP A 199 -11.07 -28.19 -2.28
N ASP A 200 -12.38 -28.36 -2.47
CA ASP A 200 -12.95 -29.58 -3.06
C ASP A 200 -12.78 -29.70 -4.61
N GLU A 201 -12.30 -28.65 -5.30
CA GLU A 201 -12.10 -28.66 -6.77
C GLU A 201 -10.64 -28.70 -7.24
N PHE A 202 -9.67 -28.61 -6.33
CA PHE A 202 -8.24 -28.57 -6.68
C PHE A 202 -7.59 -29.95 -6.56
N VAL A 203 -6.64 -30.24 -7.45
CA VAL A 203 -5.81 -31.44 -7.37
C VAL A 203 -4.34 -31.04 -7.38
N GLU A 204 -3.54 -31.67 -6.52
CA GLU A 204 -2.09 -31.48 -6.52
C GLU A 204 -1.44 -32.23 -7.68
N ILE A 205 -0.36 -31.68 -8.26
CA ILE A 205 0.37 -32.36 -9.33
C ILE A 205 0.91 -33.73 -8.87
N SER A 206 1.24 -33.89 -7.59
CA SER A 206 1.58 -35.18 -6.98
C SER A 206 0.51 -36.26 -7.21
N GLN A 207 -0.76 -35.93 -6.96
CA GLN A 207 -1.92 -36.81 -7.09
C GLN A 207 -2.17 -37.16 -8.56
N ILE A 208 -2.05 -36.18 -9.46
CA ILE A 208 -2.21 -36.39 -10.90
C ILE A 208 -1.14 -37.35 -11.43
N LYS A 209 0.12 -37.20 -10.99
CA LYS A 209 1.20 -38.10 -11.39
C LYS A 209 0.91 -39.55 -10.98
N SER A 210 0.40 -39.79 -9.76
CA SER A 210 0.01 -41.15 -9.36
C SER A 210 -1.12 -41.71 -10.20
N GLU A 211 -2.16 -40.92 -10.51
CA GLU A 211 -3.29 -41.36 -11.35
C GLU A 211 -2.86 -41.71 -12.79
N TYR A 212 -1.89 -40.98 -13.36
CA TYR A 212 -1.40 -41.24 -14.71
C TYR A 212 -0.33 -42.35 -14.77
N LEU A 213 0.47 -42.54 -13.72
CA LEU A 213 1.42 -43.66 -13.62
C LEU A 213 0.71 -45.00 -13.45
N TRP A 214 -0.41 -45.04 -12.71
CA TRP A 214 -1.20 -46.27 -12.53
C TRP A 214 -1.88 -46.74 -13.83
N ASN A 215 -2.20 -45.81 -14.74
CA ASN A 215 -2.81 -46.14 -16.03
C ASN A 215 -1.82 -46.66 -17.09
N GLU A 216 -0.50 -46.46 -16.92
CA GLU A 216 0.50 -47.00 -17.85
C GLU A 216 0.83 -48.47 -17.55
N GLU A 217 0.78 -48.91 -16.28
CA GLU A 217 1.03 -50.31 -15.90
C GLU A 217 -0.14 -51.26 -16.26
N GLU A 218 -1.39 -50.78 -16.34
CA GLU A 218 -2.54 -51.62 -16.73
C GLU A 218 -2.68 -51.81 -18.26
N THR A 219 -2.08 -50.94 -19.09
CA THR A 219 -2.18 -51.06 -20.55
C THR A 219 -1.20 -52.06 -21.19
N GLU A 220 -0.12 -52.45 -20.49
CA GLU A 220 0.80 -53.50 -20.98
C GLU A 220 0.49 -54.90 -20.45
N GLN A 221 -0.43 -55.06 -19.48
CA GLN A 221 -0.81 -56.38 -18.95
C GLN A 221 -2.17 -56.90 -19.44
N HIS A 222 -2.92 -56.14 -20.24
CA HIS A 222 -4.27 -56.52 -20.66
C HIS A 222 -4.40 -57.11 -22.08
N TRP A 223 -3.30 -57.27 -22.83
CA TRP A 223 -3.29 -57.84 -24.20
C TRP A 223 -2.68 -59.25 -24.33
N GLU A 224 -2.27 -59.92 -23.24
CA GLU A 224 -1.72 -61.30 -23.30
C GLU A 224 -2.48 -62.36 -22.48
N LYS A 225 -3.64 -62.03 -21.91
CA LYS A 225 -4.47 -63.02 -21.19
C LYS A 225 -5.95 -62.88 -21.52
N ARG A 226 -6.31 -63.05 -22.79
CA ARG A 226 -7.71 -63.31 -23.17
C ARG A 226 -7.89 -64.11 -24.46
N ASP A 227 -6.91 -64.96 -24.79
CA ASP A 227 -7.11 -66.09 -25.70
C ASP A 227 -6.83 -67.39 -24.93
N ASN A 228 -7.73 -68.35 -25.10
CA ASN A 228 -7.80 -69.66 -24.44
C ASN A 228 -8.45 -69.68 -23.04
N GLN A 229 -9.79 -69.72 -23.02
CA GLN A 229 -10.52 -70.89 -22.48
C GLN A 229 -12.02 -70.80 -22.80
N TYR A 230 -12.42 -71.59 -23.80
CA TYR A 230 -13.67 -72.35 -23.94
C TYR A 230 -14.91 -71.89 -23.15
N MET A 231 -15.77 -71.14 -23.85
CA MET A 231 -17.23 -71.30 -23.97
C MET A 231 -17.63 -72.79 -24.10
N GLN A 232 -18.68 -73.40 -23.50
CA GLN A 232 -20.13 -73.14 -23.23
C GLN A 232 -20.68 -74.41 -22.47
N PRO A 233 -21.97 -74.61 -22.05
CA PRO A 233 -23.23 -73.91 -22.40
C PRO A 233 -24.32 -73.68 -21.30
N ASN A 234 -25.18 -72.68 -21.57
CA ASN A 234 -26.66 -72.58 -21.44
C ASN A 234 -27.45 -72.92 -20.15
N ARG A 235 -28.33 -71.98 -19.72
CA ARG A 235 -29.79 -71.82 -20.07
C ARG A 235 -30.39 -70.64 -19.26
N MET A 236 -30.89 -69.54 -19.88
CA MET A 236 -32.27 -69.29 -20.42
C MET A 236 -33.40 -69.38 -19.35
N ASN A 237 -34.44 -68.53 -19.25
CA ASN A 237 -34.94 -67.41 -20.06
C ASN A 237 -36.20 -66.74 -19.41
N HIS A 238 -36.63 -65.60 -19.98
CA HIS A 238 -38.00 -65.01 -20.07
C HIS A 238 -38.63 -64.35 -18.82
N SER A 239 -39.42 -63.27 -18.84
CA SER A 239 -39.90 -62.15 -19.73
C SER A 239 -41.34 -61.84 -19.28
N TYR A 240 -41.80 -60.59 -19.28
CA TYR A 240 -43.21 -60.04 -19.27
C TYR A 240 -43.17 -58.67 -18.56
N GLU A 241 -44.02 -57.65 -18.75
CA GLU A 241 -44.77 -57.05 -19.87
C GLU A 241 -45.27 -55.67 -19.33
N GLU A 242 -45.86 -54.84 -20.19
CA GLU A 242 -46.28 -53.43 -20.00
C GLU A 242 -47.47 -53.21 -19.03
N PHE A 243 -47.70 -51.95 -18.55
CA PHE A 243 -48.84 -51.09 -18.94
C PHE A 243 -49.20 -49.91 -17.99
N ASN A 244 -49.52 -48.79 -18.67
CA ASN A 244 -50.60 -47.81 -18.48
C ASN A 244 -50.58 -46.59 -17.53
N ILE A 245 -51.11 -45.54 -18.16
CA ILE A 245 -51.40 -44.15 -17.82
C ILE A 245 -52.83 -44.06 -17.25
N GLU A 246 -53.11 -43.11 -16.35
CA GLU A 246 -54.41 -42.43 -16.34
C GLU A 246 -54.36 -41.03 -15.68
N SER A 247 -55.13 -40.13 -16.28
CA SER A 247 -55.32 -38.71 -16.03
C SER A 247 -56.58 -38.42 -15.20
N GLY A 248 -56.65 -37.28 -14.51
CA GLY A 248 -57.93 -36.75 -14.00
C GLY A 248 -57.82 -35.34 -13.41
N GLU A 249 -58.46 -34.36 -14.07
CA GLU A 249 -58.71 -32.99 -13.59
C GLU A 249 -59.85 -32.93 -12.55
N SER A 250 -59.82 -31.93 -11.66
CA SER A 250 -61.03 -31.16 -11.31
C SER A 250 -60.73 -29.87 -10.53
N ASN A 251 -61.40 -28.80 -10.96
CA ASN A 251 -61.50 -27.45 -10.39
C ASN A 251 -61.88 -27.39 -8.90
N PHE A 252 -61.52 -26.30 -8.18
CA PHE A 252 -62.50 -25.39 -7.55
C PHE A 252 -61.88 -24.08 -7.01
N GLN A 253 -62.71 -23.04 -7.02
CA GLN A 253 -62.46 -21.62 -6.80
C GLN A 253 -62.30 -21.20 -5.32
N GLY A 254 -61.61 -20.08 -5.08
CA GLY A 254 -62.28 -18.91 -4.50
C GLY A 254 -61.92 -18.43 -3.08
N LYS A 255 -61.52 -17.14 -3.05
CA LYS A 255 -61.87 -16.08 -2.07
C LYS A 255 -61.01 -15.84 -0.81
N ASP A 256 -60.35 -14.68 -0.85
CA ASP A 256 -60.53 -13.52 0.03
C ASP A 256 -60.85 -13.72 1.51
N ASN A 257 -59.98 -13.17 2.38
CA ASN A 257 -60.27 -12.05 3.30
C ASN A 257 -59.01 -11.78 4.14
N THR A 258 -58.32 -10.65 3.96
CA THR A 258 -58.56 -9.32 4.54
C THR A 258 -58.61 -9.25 6.07
N LYS A 259 -57.90 -8.22 6.56
CA LYS A 259 -57.96 -7.57 7.90
C LYS A 259 -57.21 -8.27 9.03
N SER A 260 -56.59 -7.57 9.97
CA SER A 260 -56.19 -6.16 10.14
C SER A 260 -55.56 -6.07 11.53
N ASP A 261 -54.72 -5.06 11.71
CA ASP A 261 -54.63 -4.26 12.92
C ASP A 261 -53.84 -4.75 14.16
N ARG A 262 -52.78 -3.95 14.39
CA ARG A 262 -52.49 -3.20 15.63
C ARG A 262 -51.70 -3.90 16.75
N ALA A 263 -50.43 -3.50 16.77
CA ALA A 263 -49.83 -2.61 17.78
C ALA A 263 -49.54 -3.13 19.21
N CYS A 264 -48.27 -2.89 19.56
CA CYS A 264 -47.79 -2.31 20.82
C CYS A 264 -47.40 -3.23 22.00
N VAL A 265 -46.09 -3.13 22.32
CA VAL A 265 -45.53 -2.71 23.61
C VAL A 265 -45.03 -3.79 24.59
N ARG A 266 -43.70 -3.74 24.77
CA ARG A 266 -42.86 -3.92 25.98
C ARG A 266 -42.63 -5.30 26.62
N ASP A 267 -41.33 -5.51 26.79
CA ASP A 267 -40.62 -5.85 28.04
C ASP A 267 -40.00 -7.25 28.20
N GLN A 268 -38.67 -7.17 28.31
CA GLN A 268 -37.81 -7.74 29.34
C GLN A 268 -37.46 -9.25 29.36
N SER A 269 -36.13 -9.45 29.26
CA SER A 269 -35.31 -10.40 30.03
C SER A 269 -35.75 -11.86 30.14
N HIS A 270 -34.97 -12.76 29.52
CA HIS A 270 -34.11 -13.70 30.23
C HIS A 270 -33.41 -14.60 29.19
N CYS A 271 -32.09 -14.47 29.07
CA CYS A 271 -31.27 -15.40 28.31
C CYS A 271 -30.86 -16.53 29.27
N SER A 272 -31.47 -17.70 29.10
CA SER A 272 -31.15 -18.90 29.87
C SER A 272 -29.92 -19.58 29.29
N TYR A 273 -28.89 -19.68 30.13
CA TYR A 273 -27.81 -20.65 30.03
C TYR A 273 -28.35 -22.06 29.80
N ASN A 274 -27.77 -22.79 28.84
CA ASN A 274 -27.64 -24.24 28.96
C ASN A 274 -26.24 -24.63 28.46
N GLN A 275 -25.52 -25.26 29.37
CA GLN A 275 -24.20 -25.84 29.23
C GLN A 275 -24.33 -27.22 28.57
N GLU A 276 -23.56 -27.48 27.53
CA GLU A 276 -23.02 -28.82 27.29
C GLU A 276 -21.54 -28.66 26.94
N GLU A 277 -20.70 -28.99 27.92
CA GLU A 277 -19.25 -29.06 27.80
C GLU A 277 -18.80 -30.44 27.30
N ASN A 278 -17.59 -30.42 26.73
CA ASN A 278 -16.60 -31.50 26.68
C ASN A 278 -16.64 -32.47 25.50
N GLN A 279 -15.85 -32.14 24.47
CA GLN A 279 -14.75 -32.97 23.99
C GLN A 279 -13.79 -32.13 23.13
N ASN A 280 -12.65 -31.73 23.72
CA ASN A 280 -11.31 -31.62 23.12
C ASN A 280 -10.37 -30.92 24.11
N LYS A 281 -10.01 -31.66 25.16
CA LYS A 281 -8.84 -31.37 26.00
C LYS A 281 -7.62 -31.90 25.25
N ASP A 282 -6.95 -31.01 24.53
CA ASP A 282 -5.56 -31.12 24.08
C ASP A 282 -5.09 -29.72 23.63
N ILE A 283 -5.16 -28.74 24.53
CA ILE A 283 -4.57 -27.40 24.33
C ILE A 283 -3.93 -26.95 25.65
N ASP A 284 -3.03 -27.74 26.19
CA ASP A 284 -2.15 -27.32 27.29
C ASP A 284 -0.71 -27.69 26.91
N ASN A 285 -0.15 -26.92 25.96
CA ASN A 285 1.29 -26.70 25.70
C ASN A 285 1.51 -25.87 24.41
N ALA A 286 0.80 -24.74 24.27
CA ALA A 286 1.06 -23.79 23.19
C ALA A 286 1.58 -22.49 23.80
N GLU A 287 2.81 -22.10 23.44
CA GLU A 287 3.32 -20.74 23.62
C GLU A 287 2.21 -19.71 23.36
N GLU A 288 1.98 -18.76 24.27
CA GLU A 288 1.01 -17.68 24.09
C GLU A 288 1.37 -16.88 22.82
N LYS A 289 0.84 -17.30 21.67
CA LYS A 289 1.05 -16.61 20.40
C LYS A 289 0.31 -15.29 20.45
N SER A 290 1.06 -14.20 20.54
CA SER A 290 0.54 -12.84 20.39
C SER A 290 -0.06 -12.66 18.99
N TYR A 291 -1.35 -12.32 18.92
CA TYR A 291 -2.09 -12.12 17.67
C TYR A 291 -2.16 -10.63 17.30
N THR A 292 -2.00 -10.33 16.02
CA THR A 292 -2.21 -9.01 15.41
C THR A 292 -3.67 -8.84 15.01
N LYS A 293 -4.29 -7.71 15.33
CA LYS A 293 -5.65 -7.38 14.86
C LYS A 293 -5.59 -6.83 13.43
N LEU A 294 -6.28 -7.47 12.50
CA LEU A 294 -6.44 -7.01 11.13
C LEU A 294 -7.90 -6.61 10.88
N TYR A 295 -8.11 -5.36 10.51
CA TYR A 295 -9.46 -4.81 10.26
C TYR A 295 -9.89 -4.95 8.80
N ASP A 296 -11.18 -4.77 8.55
CA ASP A 296 -11.69 -4.68 7.19
C ASP A 296 -11.24 -3.38 6.51
N ILE A 297 -11.17 -3.40 5.17
CA ILE A 297 -10.66 -2.26 4.40
C ILE A 297 -11.66 -1.11 4.42
N MET A 298 -11.20 0.04 4.91
CA MET A 298 -11.95 1.29 4.88
C MET A 298 -11.96 1.86 3.46
N SER A 299 -13.09 2.39 3.02
CA SER A 299 -13.22 2.99 1.69
C SER A 299 -14.09 4.25 1.73
N SER A 300 -13.91 5.13 0.75
CA SER A 300 -14.83 6.22 0.44
C SER A 300 -15.58 5.92 -0.87
N TYR A 301 -15.48 6.81 -1.85
CA TYR A 301 -16.03 6.64 -3.19
C TYR A 301 -15.02 5.97 -4.11
N ASP A 302 -15.49 5.06 -4.95
CA ASP A 302 -14.65 4.33 -5.90
C ASP A 302 -14.37 5.10 -7.21
N TYR A 303 -15.15 6.16 -7.47
CA TYR A 303 -14.96 7.12 -8.55
C TYR A 303 -14.93 8.56 -8.02
N HIS A 304 -14.52 9.51 -8.85
CA HIS A 304 -14.50 10.94 -8.54
C HIS A 304 -13.70 11.36 -7.29
N TYR A 305 -12.74 10.54 -6.87
CA TYR A 305 -11.96 10.79 -5.66
C TYR A 305 -10.66 11.56 -5.90
N ARG A 306 -10.11 11.49 -7.12
CA ARG A 306 -8.73 11.89 -7.39
C ARG A 306 -8.61 13.39 -7.61
N ASN A 307 -8.00 14.08 -6.65
CA ASN A 307 -7.81 15.54 -6.62
C ASN A 307 -6.48 16.01 -7.26
N LYS A 308 -5.73 15.12 -7.89
CA LYS A 308 -4.52 15.43 -8.67
C LYS A 308 -4.42 14.55 -9.91
N SER A 309 -4.18 15.15 -11.07
CA SER A 309 -3.95 14.42 -12.31
C SER A 309 -2.71 14.91 -13.05
N SER A 310 -2.01 13.99 -13.71
CA SER A 310 -0.84 14.25 -14.54
C SER A 310 -1.10 13.72 -15.93
N ILE A 311 -1.46 14.63 -16.84
CA ILE A 311 -1.86 14.32 -18.21
C ILE A 311 -0.66 14.54 -19.13
N ASN A 312 -0.43 13.60 -20.04
CA ASN A 312 0.68 13.64 -20.98
C ASN A 312 0.19 14.10 -22.35
N PHE A 313 1.07 14.78 -23.08
CA PHE A 313 0.89 15.17 -24.47
C PHE A 313 1.97 14.49 -25.31
N SER A 314 1.61 14.06 -26.51
CA SER A 314 2.56 13.49 -27.46
C SER A 314 2.05 13.65 -28.87
N VAL A 315 2.97 13.88 -29.80
CA VAL A 315 2.69 13.77 -31.23
C VAL A 315 3.44 12.56 -31.79
N THR A 316 2.70 11.72 -32.51
CA THR A 316 3.23 10.67 -33.38
C THR A 316 2.77 10.98 -34.80
N ASP A 317 1.82 10.22 -35.32
CA ASP A 317 0.99 10.48 -36.50
C ASP A 317 -0.14 11.49 -36.22
N HIS A 318 -0.64 11.54 -34.99
CA HIS A 318 -1.61 12.53 -34.51
C HIS A 318 -1.27 13.01 -33.09
N LEU A 319 -1.89 14.11 -32.66
CA LEU A 319 -1.77 14.61 -31.29
C LEU A 319 -2.62 13.75 -30.35
N SER A 320 -1.96 13.15 -29.35
CA SER A 320 -2.59 12.38 -28.28
C SER A 320 -2.50 13.11 -26.93
N VAL A 321 -3.61 13.14 -26.19
CA VAL A 321 -3.74 13.81 -24.89
C VAL A 321 -4.38 12.86 -23.87
N GLY A 322 -3.60 12.37 -22.91
CA GLY A 322 -4.14 11.44 -21.92
C GLY A 322 -3.08 10.78 -21.06
N PHE A 323 -3.30 9.50 -20.75
CA PHE A 323 -2.39 8.70 -19.91
C PHE A 323 -1.64 7.67 -20.74
N TYR A 324 -0.56 7.12 -20.19
CA TYR A 324 0.12 6.01 -20.82
C TYR A 324 -0.79 4.78 -20.96
N LYS A 325 -0.67 4.07 -22.08
CA LYS A 325 -1.26 2.74 -22.26
C LYS A 325 -0.61 1.74 -21.30
N LYS A 326 -1.33 0.66 -20.98
CA LYS A 326 -0.79 -0.45 -20.17
C LYS A 326 0.51 -0.95 -20.81
N HIS A 327 1.58 -1.06 -20.01
CA HIS A 327 2.90 -1.57 -20.42
C HIS A 327 3.55 -0.84 -21.61
N SER A 328 3.20 0.43 -21.85
CA SER A 328 3.74 1.19 -22.98
C SER A 328 3.95 2.67 -22.62
N TYR A 329 4.90 3.31 -23.28
CA TYR A 329 5.06 4.78 -23.23
C TYR A 329 4.20 5.49 -24.28
N GLU A 330 3.36 4.78 -25.02
CA GLU A 330 2.36 5.37 -25.92
C GLU A 330 1.21 5.98 -25.11
N ILE A 331 0.64 7.07 -25.60
CA ILE A 331 -0.48 7.74 -24.93
C ILE A 331 -1.79 7.10 -25.39
N CYS A 332 -2.62 6.71 -24.43
CA CYS A 332 -4.04 6.46 -24.61
C CYS A 332 -4.74 7.82 -24.65
N ASP A 333 -5.17 8.25 -25.83
CA ASP A 333 -5.98 9.45 -25.95
C ASP A 333 -7.35 9.20 -25.30
N ILE A 334 -7.68 9.93 -24.23
CA ILE A 334 -8.92 9.74 -23.47
C ILE A 334 -9.80 10.98 -23.55
N SER A 335 -11.12 10.81 -23.56
CA SER A 335 -12.07 11.93 -23.48
C SER A 335 -12.42 12.25 -22.02
N LYS A 336 -12.57 11.19 -21.20
CA LYS A 336 -13.04 11.24 -19.83
C LYS A 336 -12.31 10.24 -18.95
N CYS A 337 -11.96 10.68 -17.74
CA CYS A 337 -11.39 9.83 -16.70
C CYS A 337 -12.34 9.78 -15.50
N TYR A 338 -12.88 8.60 -15.20
CA TYR A 338 -13.92 8.43 -14.17
C TYR A 338 -13.40 8.54 -12.73
N ILE A 339 -12.11 8.36 -12.49
CA ILE A 339 -11.53 8.51 -11.15
C ILE A 339 -11.16 9.97 -10.84
N HIS A 340 -11.13 10.86 -11.84
CA HIS A 340 -10.92 12.29 -11.60
C HIS A 340 -12.08 12.86 -10.80
N ASP A 341 -11.76 13.69 -9.81
CA ASP A 341 -12.71 14.66 -9.27
C ASP A 341 -13.36 15.43 -10.43
N GLU A 342 -14.66 15.71 -10.32
CA GLU A 342 -15.46 16.33 -11.38
C GLU A 342 -14.86 17.68 -11.82
N ASN A 343 -14.31 18.46 -10.90
CA ASN A 343 -13.70 19.75 -11.20
C ASN A 343 -12.41 19.58 -12.02
N ILE A 344 -11.61 18.55 -11.71
CA ILE A 344 -10.44 18.19 -12.52
C ILE A 344 -10.87 17.71 -13.89
N GLN A 345 -11.92 16.89 -13.98
CA GLN A 345 -12.41 16.38 -15.25
C GLN A 345 -12.89 17.51 -16.17
N ASN A 346 -13.57 18.52 -15.63
CA ASN A 346 -14.00 19.70 -16.38
C ASN A 346 -12.79 20.48 -16.94
N VAL A 347 -11.82 20.80 -16.08
CA VAL A 347 -10.59 21.50 -16.50
C VAL A 347 -9.77 20.67 -17.49
N TYR A 348 -9.72 19.35 -17.34
CA TYR A 348 -9.06 18.46 -18.28
C TYR A 348 -9.64 18.58 -19.69
N VAL A 349 -10.98 18.58 -19.81
CA VAL A 349 -11.66 18.75 -21.12
C VAL A 349 -11.31 20.10 -21.74
N ASP A 350 -11.30 21.17 -20.95
CA ASP A 350 -10.97 22.51 -21.43
C ASP A 350 -9.51 22.63 -21.87
N ILE A 351 -8.57 22.07 -21.10
CA ILE A 351 -7.15 22.01 -21.50
C ILE A 351 -7.00 21.23 -22.80
N LYS A 352 -7.63 20.05 -22.90
CA LYS A 352 -7.54 19.23 -24.12
C LYS A 352 -8.03 20.00 -25.35
N LYS A 353 -9.15 20.73 -25.24
CA LYS A 353 -9.67 21.59 -26.31
C LYS A 353 -8.70 22.72 -26.68
N GLU A 354 -8.21 23.47 -25.69
CA GLU A 354 -7.27 24.58 -25.91
C GLU A 354 -5.98 24.10 -26.58
N ILE A 355 -5.40 22.99 -26.10
CA ILE A 355 -4.16 22.44 -26.66
C ILE A 355 -4.38 21.98 -28.11
N ILE A 356 -5.47 21.25 -28.41
CA ILE A 356 -5.76 20.79 -29.78
C ILE A 356 -5.96 21.97 -30.73
N GLN A 357 -6.70 23.00 -30.31
CA GLN A 357 -6.96 24.17 -31.13
C GLN A 357 -5.68 24.96 -31.43
N ASN A 358 -4.87 25.23 -30.40
CA ASN A 358 -3.63 26.00 -30.53
C ASN A 358 -2.52 25.21 -31.21
N PHE A 359 -2.53 23.88 -31.13
CA PHE A 359 -1.65 23.01 -31.93
C PHE A 359 -1.92 23.19 -33.44
N LYS A 360 -3.20 23.28 -33.85
CA LYS A 360 -3.58 23.47 -35.26
C LYS A 360 -3.38 24.91 -35.76
N GLN A 361 -3.68 25.90 -34.94
CA GLN A 361 -3.78 27.31 -35.39
C GLN A 361 -2.54 28.14 -35.07
N ASN A 362 -1.89 27.88 -33.93
CA ASN A 362 -0.93 28.82 -33.33
C ASN A 362 0.48 28.22 -33.17
N ASN A 363 0.74 27.05 -33.77
CA ASN A 363 2.02 26.33 -33.74
C ASN A 363 2.57 26.13 -32.32
N ILE A 364 1.71 25.73 -31.37
CA ILE A 364 2.21 25.19 -30.10
C ILE A 364 2.86 23.85 -30.37
N TYR A 365 4.13 23.73 -30.00
CA TYR A 365 4.89 22.51 -30.23
C TYR A 365 4.80 21.59 -29.02
N VAL A 366 3.92 20.60 -29.12
CA VAL A 366 3.92 19.42 -28.26
C VAL A 366 5.11 18.55 -28.63
N ILE A 367 5.70 17.89 -27.64
CA ILE A 367 6.83 16.98 -27.87
C ILE A 367 6.42 15.87 -28.85
N ASN A 368 7.18 15.80 -29.95
CA ASN A 368 7.12 14.72 -30.91
C ASN A 368 8.13 13.64 -30.50
N LYS A 369 7.65 12.41 -30.27
CA LYS A 369 8.49 11.30 -29.77
C LYS A 369 9.46 10.73 -30.82
N ILE A 370 9.24 11.01 -32.10
CA ILE A 370 10.06 10.48 -33.20
C ILE A 370 11.35 11.29 -33.34
N ASN A 371 11.24 12.62 -33.33
CA ASN A 371 12.38 13.52 -33.53
C ASN A 371 12.77 14.33 -32.28
N ASN A 372 12.07 14.12 -31.15
CA ASN A 372 12.26 14.84 -29.88
C ASN A 372 12.12 16.37 -29.99
N ASN A 373 11.43 16.89 -31.00
CA ASN A 373 11.17 18.31 -31.15
C ASN A 373 9.90 18.75 -30.43
N GLY A 374 9.88 19.99 -29.98
CA GLY A 374 8.77 20.61 -29.26
C GLY A 374 9.11 20.89 -27.80
N TYR A 375 8.25 21.65 -27.13
CA TYR A 375 8.49 22.09 -25.76
C TYR A 375 7.46 21.52 -24.78
N LEU A 376 6.20 21.34 -25.17
CA LEU A 376 5.14 20.97 -24.24
C LEU A 376 5.05 19.45 -24.04
N LYS A 377 5.22 18.98 -22.78
CA LYS A 377 5.28 17.54 -22.44
C LYS A 377 4.01 17.04 -21.76
N SER A 378 3.59 17.74 -20.73
CA SER A 378 2.51 17.30 -19.85
C SER A 378 1.89 18.48 -19.11
N VAL A 379 0.77 18.21 -18.45
CA VAL A 379 0.12 19.15 -17.54
C VAL A 379 -0.29 18.42 -16.27
N ASP A 380 0.03 19.01 -15.13
CA ASP A 380 -0.47 18.60 -13.83
C ASP A 380 -1.65 19.51 -13.45
N ILE A 381 -2.74 18.91 -12.98
CA ILE A 381 -3.90 19.61 -12.43
C ILE A 381 -4.03 19.20 -10.97
N LYS A 382 -4.12 20.16 -10.07
CA LYS A 382 -4.46 19.95 -8.66
C LYS A 382 -5.74 20.66 -8.32
N TYR A 383 -6.57 19.98 -7.55
CA TYR A 383 -7.80 20.49 -7.00
C TYR A 383 -7.74 20.40 -5.48
N SER A 384 -8.24 21.42 -4.80
CA SER A 384 -8.34 21.45 -3.35
C SER A 384 -9.48 22.37 -2.91
N VAL A 385 -9.89 22.22 -1.66
CA VAL A 385 -10.87 23.09 -1.01
C VAL A 385 -10.20 23.83 0.15
N HIS A 386 -10.38 25.13 0.21
CA HIS A 386 -9.92 25.99 1.30
C HIS A 386 -11.12 26.74 1.88
N ASN A 387 -11.51 26.43 3.13
CA ASN A 387 -12.63 27.07 3.82
C ASN A 387 -13.91 27.12 2.96
N SER A 388 -14.26 26.00 2.32
CA SER A 388 -15.35 25.84 1.34
C SER A 388 -15.13 26.47 -0.04
N GLU A 389 -14.07 27.25 -0.24
CA GLU A 389 -13.69 27.74 -1.57
C GLU A 389 -12.97 26.64 -2.36
N LYS A 390 -13.48 26.33 -3.55
CA LYS A 390 -12.88 25.37 -4.46
C LYS A 390 -11.77 26.03 -5.29
N GLN A 391 -10.57 25.44 -5.30
CA GLN A 391 -9.38 26.01 -5.93
C GLN A 391 -8.69 25.00 -6.85
N ILE A 392 -8.18 25.48 -7.98
CA ILE A 392 -7.42 24.69 -8.96
C ILE A 392 -6.08 25.36 -9.26
N LEU A 393 -5.03 24.53 -9.29
CA LEU A 393 -3.70 24.90 -9.75
C LEU A 393 -3.34 24.05 -10.97
N ILE A 394 -2.96 24.68 -12.07
CA ILE A 394 -2.52 24.02 -13.30
C ILE A 394 -1.02 24.25 -13.47
N ASN A 395 -0.28 23.20 -13.78
CA ASN A 395 1.16 23.27 -14.00
C ASN A 395 1.52 22.56 -15.31
N PHE A 396 1.77 23.35 -16.35
CA PHE A 396 2.35 22.84 -17.59
C PHE A 396 3.82 22.50 -17.37
N ILE A 397 4.27 21.40 -17.97
CA ILE A 397 5.63 20.90 -17.85
C ILE A 397 6.18 20.70 -19.25
N GLY A 398 7.43 21.10 -19.45
CA GLY A 398 8.06 21.02 -20.76
C GLY A 398 9.51 21.45 -20.77
N PHE A 399 10.06 21.69 -21.96
CA PHE A 399 11.42 22.19 -22.15
C PHE A 399 11.48 23.72 -22.18
N SER A 400 12.67 24.27 -22.44
CA SER A 400 12.88 25.72 -22.50
C SER A 400 11.92 26.39 -23.50
N LEU A 401 11.39 27.54 -23.11
CA LEU A 401 10.47 28.33 -23.92
C LEU A 401 11.21 29.49 -24.60
N ASN A 402 10.86 29.77 -25.86
CA ASN A 402 11.14 31.07 -26.46
C ASN A 402 9.98 32.05 -26.18
N ASP A 403 10.18 33.35 -26.46
CA ASP A 403 9.18 34.39 -26.16
C ASP A 403 7.84 34.15 -26.86
N LYS A 404 7.87 33.63 -28.09
CA LYS A 404 6.66 33.30 -28.87
C LYS A 404 5.85 32.18 -28.20
N ALA A 405 6.52 31.11 -27.77
CA ALA A 405 5.88 29.99 -27.07
C ALA A 405 5.32 30.43 -25.72
N LYS A 406 6.07 31.24 -24.96
CA LYS A 406 5.60 31.83 -23.71
C LYS A 406 4.34 32.67 -23.91
N LYS A 407 4.31 33.54 -24.92
CA LYS A 407 3.14 34.36 -25.27
C LYS A 407 1.89 33.50 -25.54
N TYR A 408 2.00 32.44 -26.33
CA TYR A 408 0.85 31.57 -26.62
C TYR A 408 0.38 30.77 -25.41
N LEU A 409 1.29 30.26 -24.59
CA LEU A 409 0.92 29.59 -23.34
C LEU A 409 0.22 30.55 -22.37
N THR A 410 0.63 31.82 -22.31
CA THR A 410 -0.09 32.85 -21.54
C THR A 410 -1.49 33.10 -22.07
N ILE A 411 -1.69 33.12 -23.40
CA ILE A 411 -3.04 33.24 -23.99
C ILE A 411 -3.92 32.05 -23.59
N ILE A 412 -3.40 30.82 -23.68
CA ILE A 412 -4.12 29.62 -23.21
C ILE A 412 -4.45 29.72 -21.73
N ALA A 413 -3.49 30.13 -20.90
CA ALA A 413 -3.69 30.29 -19.48
C ALA A 413 -4.84 31.27 -19.18
N ASN A 414 -4.85 32.43 -19.83
CA ASN A 414 -5.92 33.41 -19.68
C ASN A 414 -7.28 32.86 -20.13
N ASN A 415 -7.34 32.16 -21.27
CA ASN A 415 -8.58 31.55 -21.76
C ASN A 415 -9.15 30.51 -20.78
N LEU A 416 -8.28 29.65 -20.22
CA LEU A 416 -8.68 28.65 -19.23
C LEU A 416 -9.21 29.32 -17.95
N ALA A 417 -8.51 30.35 -17.45
CA ALA A 417 -8.92 31.07 -16.25
C ALA A 417 -10.23 31.84 -16.44
N LEU A 418 -10.48 32.40 -17.62
CA LEU A 418 -11.76 33.06 -17.95
C LEU A 418 -12.93 32.07 -17.93
N LYS A 419 -12.71 30.83 -18.36
CA LYS A 419 -13.74 29.76 -18.37
C LYS A 419 -14.03 29.22 -16.98
N ASN A 420 -13.04 29.17 -16.09
CA ASN A 420 -13.19 28.58 -14.77
C ASN A 420 -12.55 29.43 -13.66
N LYS A 421 -13.40 30.14 -12.92
CA LYS A 421 -13.03 31.01 -11.78
C LYS A 421 -12.36 30.27 -10.62
N MET A 422 -12.44 28.93 -10.57
CA MET A 422 -11.75 28.12 -9.57
C MET A 422 -10.24 28.07 -9.81
N ILE A 423 -9.78 28.32 -11.04
CA ILE A 423 -8.36 28.34 -11.37
C ILE A 423 -7.72 29.57 -10.71
N LYS A 424 -6.92 29.32 -9.68
CA LYS A 424 -6.17 30.38 -8.98
C LYS A 424 -4.81 30.62 -9.61
N GLY A 425 -4.26 29.62 -10.28
CA GLY A 425 -2.90 29.67 -10.79
C GLY A 425 -2.67 28.77 -11.99
N ILE A 426 -1.90 29.26 -12.95
CA ILE A 426 -1.39 28.49 -14.08
C ILE A 426 0.09 28.76 -14.23
N LEU A 427 0.87 27.68 -14.22
CA LEU A 427 2.33 27.70 -14.17
C LEU A 427 2.92 26.94 -15.35
N TYR A 428 4.17 27.25 -15.66
CA TYR A 428 5.01 26.46 -16.55
C TYR A 428 6.33 26.14 -15.87
N ASN A 429 6.65 24.86 -15.73
CA ASN A 429 7.90 24.38 -15.16
C ASN A 429 8.77 23.74 -16.23
N VAL A 430 10.01 24.23 -16.36
CA VAL A 430 11.00 23.67 -17.31
C VAL A 430 11.67 22.43 -16.70
N GLU A 431 11.62 21.32 -17.42
CA GLU A 431 12.34 20.09 -17.12
C GLU A 431 13.74 20.14 -17.75
N THR A 432 14.77 20.40 -16.95
CA THR A 432 16.17 20.53 -17.43
C THR A 432 16.95 19.22 -17.41
N ASN A 433 16.52 18.20 -16.65
CA ASN A 433 16.96 16.79 -16.73
C ASN A 433 16.21 15.91 -15.71
N LYS A 434 16.11 14.60 -15.96
CA LYS A 434 15.47 13.62 -15.03
C LYS A 434 16.09 13.56 -13.62
N LEU A 435 17.32 14.06 -13.42
CA LEU A 435 18.11 13.88 -12.20
C LEU A 435 18.48 15.17 -11.46
N LYS A 436 18.19 16.36 -12.02
CA LYS A 436 18.42 17.65 -11.35
C LYS A 436 17.28 18.60 -11.71
N GLN A 437 16.31 18.74 -10.80
CA GLN A 437 15.23 19.73 -10.92
C GLN A 437 15.80 21.12 -10.58
N GLY A 438 16.28 21.83 -11.59
CA GLY A 438 16.40 23.29 -11.49
C GLY A 438 15.01 23.90 -11.56
N LYS A 439 14.62 24.71 -10.56
CA LYS A 439 13.30 25.38 -10.51
C LYS A 439 13.27 26.60 -11.44
N ASN A 440 13.07 26.37 -12.73
CA ASN A 440 12.66 27.43 -13.64
C ASN A 440 11.14 27.41 -13.76
N GLU A 441 10.47 27.93 -12.73
CA GLU A 441 9.01 28.12 -12.68
C GLU A 441 8.63 29.47 -13.29
N THR A 442 7.71 29.47 -14.25
CA THR A 442 7.14 30.68 -14.84
C THR A 442 5.67 30.76 -14.52
N ILE A 443 5.22 31.87 -13.95
CA ILE A 443 3.80 32.15 -13.72
C ILE A 443 3.18 32.63 -15.04
N LEU A 444 2.20 31.89 -15.54
CA LEU A 444 1.45 32.26 -16.74
C LEU A 444 0.16 33.01 -16.40
N TYR A 445 -0.45 32.69 -15.25
CA TYR A 445 -1.65 33.36 -14.72
C TYR A 445 -1.74 33.22 -13.20
N GLY A 446 -2.20 34.27 -12.52
CA GLY A 446 -2.58 34.24 -11.11
C GLY A 446 -1.41 33.98 -10.15
N GLN A 447 -1.64 33.11 -9.17
CA GLN A 447 -0.67 32.73 -8.13
C GLN A 447 -0.03 31.37 -8.40
N ASN A 448 1.05 31.02 -7.68
CA ASN A 448 1.74 29.73 -7.84
C ASN A 448 1.44 28.68 -6.76
N TYR A 449 0.39 28.90 -5.98
CA TYR A 449 -0.06 27.99 -4.94
C TYR A 449 -1.59 28.00 -4.83
N ILE A 450 -2.13 26.97 -4.18
CA ILE A 450 -3.50 26.92 -3.66
C ILE A 450 -3.44 26.48 -2.19
N TYR A 451 -4.57 26.54 -1.49
CA TYR A 451 -4.68 26.08 -0.12
C TYR A 451 -5.54 24.81 -0.02
N HIS A 452 -5.27 24.02 1.00
CA HIS A 452 -6.11 22.92 1.44
C HIS A 452 -6.46 23.11 2.90
N THR A 453 -7.75 23.14 3.22
CA THR A 453 -8.20 23.10 4.60
C THR A 453 -8.62 21.68 4.94
N TYR A 454 -8.03 21.14 6.00
CA TYR A 454 -8.41 19.87 6.61
C TYR A 454 -8.70 20.12 8.10
N SER A 455 -9.94 19.90 8.53
CA SER A 455 -10.41 20.31 9.86
C SER A 455 -10.08 21.79 10.11
N THR A 456 -9.30 22.11 11.14
CA THR A 456 -8.83 23.47 11.44
C THR A 456 -7.49 23.83 10.77
N TYR A 457 -6.83 22.89 10.08
CA TYR A 457 -5.49 23.07 9.54
C TYR A 457 -5.51 23.49 8.08
N THR A 458 -4.71 24.51 7.74
CA THR A 458 -4.52 24.99 6.37
C THR A 458 -3.14 24.64 5.85
N TYR A 459 -3.07 24.02 4.67
CA TYR A 459 -1.84 23.66 3.98
C TYR A 459 -1.71 24.45 2.69
N LYS A 460 -0.55 25.08 2.48
CA LYS A 460 -0.20 25.72 1.21
C LYS A 460 0.40 24.69 0.26
N LEU A 461 -0.17 24.59 -0.94
CA LEU A 461 0.18 23.61 -1.95
C LEU A 461 0.68 24.30 -3.22
N GLY A 462 1.97 24.17 -3.52
CA GLY A 462 2.56 24.61 -4.80
C GLY A 462 2.49 23.54 -5.89
N ALA A 463 3.00 23.84 -7.09
CA ALA A 463 3.03 22.89 -8.22
C ALA A 463 3.72 21.56 -7.89
N ASN A 464 4.88 21.63 -7.23
CA ASN A 464 5.71 20.47 -6.93
C ASN A 464 5.44 19.84 -5.55
N THR A 465 4.55 20.44 -4.75
CA THR A 465 4.20 19.95 -3.42
C THR A 465 3.42 18.63 -3.50
N PHE A 466 3.87 17.58 -2.81
CA PHE A 466 3.08 16.36 -2.67
C PHE A 466 1.97 16.55 -1.63
N PHE A 467 0.78 16.05 -1.94
CA PHE A 467 -0.35 15.97 -1.02
C PHE A 467 -1.19 14.74 -1.38
N GLN A 468 -1.96 14.25 -0.41
CA GLN A 468 -2.70 13.01 -0.57
C GLN A 468 -3.76 13.13 -1.70
N PRO A 469 -3.78 12.19 -2.66
CA PRO A 469 -4.58 12.32 -3.88
C PRO A 469 -6.07 12.03 -3.70
N ASN A 470 -6.47 11.48 -2.55
CA ASN A 470 -7.86 11.19 -2.18
C ASN A 470 -8.23 11.96 -0.92
N GLN A 471 -8.78 13.17 -1.10
CA GLN A 471 -9.11 14.05 0.03
C GLN A 471 -10.19 13.48 0.95
N TYR A 472 -11.06 12.60 0.45
CA TYR A 472 -12.15 12.00 1.23
C TYR A 472 -11.65 10.99 2.28
N ILE A 473 -10.40 10.55 2.20
CA ILE A 473 -9.80 9.60 3.16
C ILE A 473 -8.81 10.26 4.13
N ASN A 474 -8.36 11.48 3.83
CA ASN A 474 -7.42 12.21 4.68
C ASN A 474 -7.91 12.32 6.13
N GLU A 475 -9.20 12.59 6.32
CA GLU A 475 -9.79 12.67 7.65
C GLU A 475 -9.78 11.35 8.39
N TYR A 476 -10.11 10.26 7.70
CA TYR A 476 -10.10 8.93 8.30
C TYR A 476 -8.69 8.53 8.74
N ILE A 477 -7.65 8.81 7.94
CA ILE A 477 -6.25 8.50 8.31
C ILE A 477 -5.88 9.17 9.65
N ILE A 478 -6.16 10.46 9.80
CA ILE A 478 -5.83 11.20 11.03
C ILE A 478 -6.68 10.72 12.21
N ASN A 479 -7.98 10.47 12.01
CA ASN A 479 -8.87 9.93 13.05
C ASN A 479 -8.42 8.55 13.54
N ILE A 480 -7.94 7.69 12.63
CA ILE A 480 -7.36 6.39 12.97
C ILE A 480 -6.13 6.57 13.88
N ILE A 481 -5.20 7.45 13.49
CA ILE A 481 -3.99 7.73 14.28
C ILE A 481 -4.36 8.28 15.65
N PHE A 482 -5.29 9.22 15.74
CA PHE A 482 -5.78 9.73 17.02
C PHE A 482 -6.42 8.65 17.88
N LYS A 483 -7.25 7.77 17.29
CA LYS A 483 -7.86 6.65 18.00
C LYS A 483 -6.81 5.64 18.49
N LEU A 484 -5.77 5.35 17.69
CA LEU A 484 -4.64 4.50 18.11
C LEU A 484 -3.90 5.12 19.30
N ILE A 485 -3.51 6.41 19.22
CA ILE A 485 -2.82 7.13 20.29
C ILE A 485 -3.64 7.09 21.59
N LYS A 486 -4.95 7.34 21.50
CA LYS A 486 -5.86 7.30 22.65
C LYS A 486 -6.01 5.90 23.23
N SER A 487 -6.19 4.89 22.38
CA SER A 487 -6.44 3.50 22.81
C SER A 487 -5.24 2.88 23.53
N TYR A 488 -4.03 3.22 23.07
CA TYR A 488 -2.77 2.76 23.68
C TYR A 488 -2.16 3.75 24.68
N LYS A 489 -2.87 4.85 24.98
CA LYS A 489 -2.47 5.89 25.96
C LYS A 489 -1.04 6.40 25.70
N ILE A 490 -0.70 6.64 24.44
CA ILE A 490 0.68 6.95 24.00
C ILE A 490 1.09 8.38 24.37
N ASN A 491 0.14 9.31 24.50
CA ASN A 491 0.42 10.72 24.73
C ASN A 491 0.36 11.13 26.21
N SER A 492 1.25 12.04 26.59
CA SER A 492 1.31 12.71 27.90
C SER A 492 1.83 14.15 27.75
N PRO A 493 1.71 15.02 28.77
CA PRO A 493 2.26 16.38 28.73
C PRO A 493 3.78 16.46 28.51
N TYR A 494 4.49 15.35 28.66
CA TYR A 494 5.93 15.26 28.44
C TYR A 494 6.32 14.46 27.20
N SER A 495 5.32 13.97 26.45
CA SER A 495 5.55 13.05 25.35
C SER A 495 6.05 13.76 24.09
N TYR A 496 6.94 13.09 23.38
CA TYR A 496 7.53 13.57 22.12
C TYR A 496 7.18 12.63 20.98
N ILE A 497 6.89 13.19 19.81
CA ILE A 497 6.61 12.42 18.60
C ILE A 497 7.58 12.78 17.50
N TYR A 498 8.04 11.77 16.75
CA TYR A 498 8.78 11.99 15.51
C TYR A 498 7.88 11.71 14.32
N ASP A 499 7.79 12.66 13.39
CA ASP A 499 7.22 12.47 12.05
C ASP A 499 8.38 12.35 11.07
N LEU A 500 8.71 11.11 10.68
CA LEU A 500 9.81 10.81 9.78
C LEU A 500 9.28 10.63 8.36
N PHE A 501 9.96 11.24 7.38
CA PHE A 501 9.44 11.44 6.02
C PHE A 501 8.19 12.34 6.03
N CYS A 502 8.25 13.43 6.83
CA CYS A 502 7.07 14.23 7.17
C CYS A 502 6.45 14.99 5.99
N GLY A 503 7.16 15.14 4.86
CA GLY A 503 6.69 15.96 3.75
C GLY A 503 6.39 17.39 4.21
N ILE A 504 5.19 17.86 3.92
CA ILE A 504 4.73 19.21 4.32
C ILE A 504 4.00 19.23 5.68
N GLY A 505 4.14 18.16 6.47
CA GLY A 505 3.58 18.01 7.81
C GLY A 505 2.11 17.61 7.86
N PHE A 506 1.68 16.72 6.95
CA PHE A 506 0.32 16.19 6.95
C PHE A 506 -0.06 15.58 8.32
N TYR A 507 0.86 14.83 8.95
CA TYR A 507 0.68 14.28 10.30
C TYR A 507 1.17 15.24 11.40
N SER A 508 2.31 15.91 11.17
CA SER A 508 2.93 16.81 12.14
C SER A 508 1.98 17.88 12.71
N LEU A 509 1.19 18.51 11.84
CA LEU A 509 0.30 19.61 12.23
C LEU A 509 -0.83 19.14 13.15
N PRO A 510 -1.68 18.15 12.76
CA PRO A 510 -2.71 17.60 13.64
C PRO A 510 -2.18 17.05 14.96
N LEU A 511 -1.02 16.39 14.95
CA LEU A 511 -0.50 15.74 16.15
C LEU A 511 0.15 16.71 17.15
N SER A 512 0.44 17.94 16.72
CA SER A 512 1.02 18.98 17.59
C SER A 512 0.15 19.30 18.81
N VAL A 513 -1.15 19.05 18.76
CA VAL A 513 -2.06 19.31 19.88
C VAL A 513 -2.02 18.24 20.97
N LEU A 514 -1.45 17.06 20.68
CA LEU A 514 -1.43 15.93 21.62
C LEU A 514 -0.09 15.74 22.33
N PHE A 515 1.00 16.23 21.73
CA PHE A 515 2.35 16.01 22.21
C PHE A 515 3.00 17.32 22.64
N LYS A 516 3.96 17.24 23.55
CA LYS A 516 4.73 18.40 23.98
C LYS A 516 5.43 19.04 22.79
N GLU A 517 6.02 18.23 21.93
CA GLU A 517 6.75 18.69 20.76
C GLU A 517 6.80 17.60 19.68
N VAL A 518 6.68 18.03 18.43
CA VAL A 518 6.76 17.20 17.22
C VAL A 518 8.10 17.47 16.53
N ILE A 519 8.88 16.43 16.29
CA ILE A 519 10.12 16.49 15.52
C ILE A 519 9.86 15.95 14.13
N SER A 520 9.89 16.83 13.13
CA SER A 520 9.54 16.51 11.74
C SER A 520 10.80 16.48 10.88
N ILE A 521 11.07 15.35 10.23
CA ILE A 521 12.29 15.14 9.46
C ILE A 521 11.97 14.71 8.02
N ASP A 522 12.52 15.43 7.05
CA ASP A 522 12.42 15.09 5.62
C ASP A 522 13.74 15.41 4.91
N TYR A 523 14.07 14.62 3.88
CA TYR A 523 15.30 14.82 3.11
C TYR A 523 15.16 15.96 2.10
N SER A 524 13.94 16.29 1.68
CA SER A 524 13.66 17.36 0.72
C SER A 524 13.60 18.71 1.42
N ILE A 525 14.50 19.62 1.03
CA ILE A 525 14.51 20.99 1.57
C ILE A 525 13.22 21.75 1.22
N ASP A 526 12.60 21.42 0.08
CA ASP A 526 11.35 22.04 -0.35
C ASP A 526 10.17 21.62 0.52
N ASN A 527 10.15 20.35 0.94
CA ASN A 527 9.16 19.86 1.88
C ASN A 527 9.29 20.57 3.23
N ILE A 528 10.51 20.71 3.74
CA ILE A 528 10.80 21.40 5.00
C ILE A 528 10.40 22.88 4.93
N LYS A 529 10.74 23.60 3.87
CA LYS A 529 10.31 25.01 3.68
C LYS A 529 8.79 25.14 3.65
N ASN A 530 8.10 24.25 2.92
CA ASN A 530 6.64 24.24 2.87
C ASN A 530 6.02 23.90 4.25
N LEU A 531 6.64 22.98 5.01
CA LEU A 531 6.23 22.66 6.37
C LEU A 531 6.38 23.87 7.30
N GLU A 532 7.52 24.57 7.26
CA GLU A 532 7.73 25.80 8.04
C GLU A 532 6.71 26.89 7.71
N GLU A 533 6.35 27.06 6.44
CA GLU A 533 5.25 27.93 6.03
C GLU A 533 3.91 27.47 6.60
N ASN A 534 3.60 26.17 6.51
CA ASN A 534 2.37 25.61 7.07
C ASN A 534 2.29 25.75 8.60
N ILE A 535 3.41 25.58 9.32
CA ILE A 535 3.48 25.82 10.77
C ILE A 535 3.10 27.25 11.10
N LYS A 536 3.65 28.23 10.36
CA LYS A 536 3.32 29.65 10.52
C LYS A 536 1.86 29.93 10.20
N LEU A 537 1.34 29.38 9.09
CA LEU A 537 -0.06 29.55 8.69
C LEU A 537 -1.07 29.05 9.75
N ASN A 538 -0.69 28.02 10.51
CA ASN A 538 -1.54 27.43 11.55
C ASN A 538 -1.22 27.91 12.97
N ASN A 539 -0.31 28.88 13.13
CA ASN A 539 0.12 29.40 14.43
C ASN A 539 0.62 28.31 15.41
N ILE A 540 1.27 27.27 14.88
CA ILE A 540 1.78 26.15 15.69
C ILE A 540 3.18 26.50 16.19
N LYS A 541 3.44 26.26 17.49
CA LYS A 541 4.69 26.65 18.15
C LYS A 541 5.61 25.48 18.51
N ASN A 542 5.08 24.27 18.53
CA ASN A 542 5.74 23.08 19.07
C ASN A 542 6.04 22.02 18.00
N VAL A 543 6.26 22.43 16.74
CA VAL A 543 6.76 21.56 15.67
C VAL A 543 8.15 22.07 15.26
N LYS A 544 9.15 21.19 15.24
CA LYS A 544 10.50 21.50 14.80
C LYS A 544 10.88 20.69 13.57
N CYS A 545 11.47 21.37 12.60
CA CYS A 545 11.77 20.82 11.28
C CYS A 545 13.26 20.55 11.12
N PHE A 546 13.63 19.41 10.53
CA PHE A 546 15.00 19.07 10.21
C PHE A 546 15.11 18.57 8.77
N ASN A 547 15.99 19.21 7.99
CA ASN A 547 16.36 18.69 6.67
C ASN A 547 17.49 17.66 6.80
N LEU A 548 17.14 16.38 6.86
CA LEU A 548 18.11 15.29 7.03
C LEU A 548 17.73 14.10 6.14
N ASN A 549 18.73 13.49 5.51
CA ASN A 549 18.52 12.27 4.75
C ASN A 549 18.52 11.06 5.68
N LEU A 550 17.33 10.52 5.96
CA LEU A 550 17.14 9.34 6.83
C LEU A 550 17.72 8.03 6.25
N PHE A 551 18.11 8.01 4.96
CA PHE A 551 18.86 6.90 4.37
C PHE A 551 20.39 7.05 4.57
N ASN A 552 20.85 8.22 5.03
CA ASN A 552 22.27 8.48 5.24
C ASN A 552 22.70 8.21 6.69
N SER A 553 23.60 7.23 6.88
CA SER A 553 24.11 6.87 8.21
C SER A 553 24.77 8.01 9.00
N HIS A 554 25.37 9.00 8.33
CA HIS A 554 25.94 10.18 9.00
C HIS A 554 24.83 11.05 9.59
N ASN A 555 23.74 11.31 8.85
CA ASN A 555 22.61 12.07 9.39
C ASN A 555 21.95 11.35 10.58
N LEU A 556 21.82 10.02 10.51
CA LEU A 556 21.32 9.23 11.64
C LEU A 556 22.22 9.37 12.88
N LYS A 557 23.56 9.39 12.71
CA LYS A 557 24.51 9.65 13.80
C LYS A 557 24.34 11.03 14.41
N GLN A 558 24.10 12.06 13.60
CA GLN A 558 23.86 13.42 14.09
C GLN A 558 22.62 13.46 15.01
N ILE A 559 21.52 12.82 14.61
CA ILE A 559 20.32 12.74 15.46
C ILE A 559 20.65 12.08 16.81
N ASN A 560 21.45 11.01 16.82
CA ASN A 560 21.83 10.37 18.08
C ASN A 560 22.71 11.26 18.98
N LEU A 561 23.60 12.08 18.40
CA LEU A 561 24.39 13.04 19.17
C LEU A 561 23.50 14.07 19.87
N HIS A 562 22.46 14.56 19.18
CA HIS A 562 21.46 15.44 19.80
C HIS A 562 20.68 14.74 20.92
N ILE A 563 20.25 13.48 20.71
CA ILE A 563 19.59 12.68 21.75
C ILE A 563 20.50 12.47 22.97
N ARG A 564 21.78 12.17 22.75
CA ARG A 564 22.77 12.04 23.83
C ARG A 564 22.93 13.34 24.62
N ARG A 565 23.04 14.48 23.93
CA ARG A 565 23.10 15.81 24.57
C ARG A 565 21.82 16.11 25.36
N TYR A 566 20.65 15.73 24.85
CA TYR A 566 19.38 15.86 25.57
C TYR A 566 19.38 15.12 26.91
N ILE A 567 19.82 13.86 26.92
CA ILE A 567 19.94 13.08 28.17
C ILE A 567 20.92 13.74 29.14
N ILE A 568 22.09 14.19 28.65
CA ILE A 568 23.09 14.88 29.47
C ILE A 568 22.51 16.14 30.11
N ASN A 569 21.76 16.95 29.35
CA ASN A 569 21.17 18.19 29.84
C ASN A 569 20.11 17.93 30.92
N LEU A 570 19.27 16.90 30.76
CA LEU A 570 18.29 16.52 31.79
C LEU A 570 18.95 16.18 33.14
N VAL A 571 20.10 15.51 33.10
CA VAL A 571 20.88 15.17 34.31
C VAL A 571 21.56 16.40 34.92
N LYS A 572 22.08 17.30 34.09
CA LYS A 572 22.70 18.56 34.55
C LYS A 572 21.70 19.52 35.18
N GLU A 573 20.49 19.61 34.64
CA GLU A 573 19.43 20.52 35.08
C GLU A 573 18.63 20.00 36.29
N ASN A 574 19.08 18.93 36.96
CA ASN A 574 18.40 18.33 38.10
C ASN A 574 16.92 17.96 37.84
N LYS A 575 16.55 17.65 36.59
CA LYS A 575 15.22 17.17 36.20
C LYS A 575 15.10 15.67 36.51
N TYR A 576 15.38 15.29 37.75
CA TYR A 576 15.53 13.90 38.19
C TYR A 576 14.26 13.08 38.02
N THR A 577 13.07 13.66 38.16
CA THR A 577 11.80 12.98 37.91
C THR A 577 11.67 12.56 36.43
N HIS A 578 11.97 13.49 35.52
CA HIS A 578 11.96 13.25 34.08
C HIS A 578 13.04 12.23 33.68
N PHE A 579 14.23 12.37 34.24
CA PHE A 579 15.33 11.44 34.00
C PHE A 579 15.06 10.05 34.56
N THR A 580 14.43 9.93 35.74
CA THR A 580 14.03 8.64 36.33
C THR A 580 12.96 7.97 35.46
N TYR A 581 12.00 8.73 34.93
CA TYR A 581 11.02 8.23 33.96
C TYR A 581 11.71 7.70 32.69
N LEU A 582 12.62 8.49 32.10
CA LEU A 582 13.38 8.06 30.92
C LEU A 582 14.28 6.86 31.21
N ARG A 583 14.93 6.79 32.38
CA ARG A 583 15.75 5.65 32.79
C ARG A 583 14.89 4.40 32.95
N LYS A 584 13.74 4.49 33.61
CA LYS A 584 12.79 3.38 33.73
C LYS A 584 12.32 2.91 32.34
N LYS A 585 12.00 3.84 31.44
CA LYS A 585 11.64 3.56 30.05
C LYS A 585 12.77 2.87 29.31
N LEU A 586 13.98 3.43 29.31
CA LEU A 586 15.16 2.86 28.65
C LEU A 586 15.52 1.48 29.21
N ASN A 587 15.58 1.33 30.53
CA ASN A 587 15.86 0.06 31.20
C ASN A 587 14.79 -0.98 30.88
N SER A 588 13.52 -0.58 30.82
CA SER A 588 12.45 -1.47 30.40
C SER A 588 12.63 -1.86 28.92
N THR A 589 13.10 -0.97 28.05
CA THR A 589 13.25 -1.23 26.59
C THR A 589 14.54 -2.02 26.22
N TYR A 590 15.47 -2.19 27.17
CA TYR A 590 16.73 -2.92 26.99
C TYR A 590 16.62 -4.29 27.66
N VAL A 591 16.97 -5.34 26.91
CA VAL A 591 17.03 -6.72 27.40
C VAL A 591 17.96 -6.80 28.61
N SER A 592 17.50 -7.42 29.69
CA SER A 592 18.32 -7.76 30.86
C SER A 592 19.49 -8.63 30.42
N VAL A 593 20.70 -8.14 30.67
CA VAL A 593 21.90 -8.98 30.68
C VAL A 593 22.24 -9.17 32.15
N ASP A 594 22.47 -10.41 32.57
CA ASP A 594 22.57 -10.84 33.98
C ASP A 594 23.80 -10.29 34.74
N ASN A 595 24.52 -9.31 34.17
CA ASN A 595 25.77 -8.82 34.72
C ASN A 595 25.96 -7.34 34.39
N GLU A 596 25.88 -6.46 35.40
CA GLU A 596 26.03 -5.00 35.23
C GLU A 596 27.36 -4.61 34.57
N ASN A 597 28.42 -5.37 34.81
CA ASN A 597 29.73 -5.15 34.18
C ASN A 597 29.72 -5.52 32.69
N GLU A 598 28.93 -6.52 32.30
CA GLU A 598 28.76 -6.95 30.92
C GLU A 598 27.79 -6.02 30.16
N ILE A 599 26.86 -5.38 30.86
CA ILE A 599 26.07 -4.25 30.34
C ILE A 599 26.99 -3.08 30.02
N ILE A 600 27.85 -2.67 30.94
CA ILE A 600 28.79 -1.56 30.76
C ILE A 600 29.79 -1.87 29.63
N GLU A 601 30.31 -3.09 29.56
CA GLU A 601 31.17 -3.52 28.47
C GLU A 601 30.44 -3.66 27.12
N ASN A 602 29.21 -4.18 27.08
CA ASN A 602 28.44 -4.29 25.83
C ASN A 602 27.93 -2.93 25.34
N ILE A 603 27.60 -2.03 26.26
CA ILE A 603 27.44 -0.62 25.99
C ILE A 603 28.74 -0.12 25.33
N GLN A 604 29.90 -0.25 25.95
CA GLN A 604 31.15 0.27 25.37
C GLN A 604 31.59 -0.43 24.06
N LYS A 605 31.26 -1.71 23.84
CA LYS A 605 31.73 -2.54 22.72
C LYS A 605 30.77 -2.58 21.51
N ILE A 606 29.47 -2.34 21.70
CA ILE A 606 28.54 -2.18 20.58
C ILE A 606 28.76 -0.77 20.01
N HIS A 607 29.10 -0.67 18.71
CA HIS A 607 29.05 0.57 17.93
C HIS A 607 27.60 1.08 17.72
N SER A 608 26.79 0.97 18.76
CA SER A 608 25.51 1.62 18.95
C SER A 608 25.84 3.05 19.38
N PRO A 609 25.22 4.05 18.78
CA PRO A 609 25.45 5.44 19.17
C PRO A 609 24.90 5.80 20.57
N TYR A 610 24.44 4.81 21.34
CA TYR A 610 23.77 4.95 22.63
C TYR A 610 24.67 4.68 23.84
N SER A 611 25.97 4.49 23.68
CA SER A 611 26.68 3.68 24.67
C SER A 611 27.91 4.26 25.35
N SER A 612 27.96 5.58 25.53
CA SER A 612 28.78 6.13 26.62
C SER A 612 28.18 7.43 27.11
N LEU A 613 27.17 7.38 27.98
CA LEU A 613 26.92 8.57 28.80
C LEU A 613 28.22 8.89 29.57
N PRO A 614 28.59 10.17 29.72
CA PRO A 614 29.76 10.54 30.52
C PRO A 614 29.74 9.90 31.91
N LYS A 615 30.90 9.47 32.43
CA LYS A 615 31.04 8.75 33.70
C LYS A 615 30.31 9.42 34.87
N PHE A 616 30.36 10.75 34.94
CA PHE A 616 29.67 11.55 35.97
C PHE A 616 28.14 11.37 36.00
N ILE A 617 27.51 10.98 34.88
CA ILE A 617 26.08 10.69 34.84
C ILE A 617 25.79 9.39 35.60
N TYR A 618 26.64 8.39 35.46
CA TYR A 618 26.55 7.14 36.20
C TYR A 618 26.86 7.34 37.69
N GLU A 619 27.82 8.19 38.03
CA GLU A 619 28.14 8.54 39.43
C GLU A 619 27.01 9.33 40.12
N LYS A 620 26.33 10.24 39.40
CA LYS A 620 25.12 10.91 39.92
C LYS A 620 23.93 9.96 40.08
N LEU A 621 23.87 8.91 39.26
CA LEU A 621 22.83 7.87 39.29
C LEU A 621 22.97 6.97 40.52
N SER A 622 24.17 6.48 40.81
CA SER A 622 24.45 5.66 42.00
C SER A 622 24.23 6.46 43.30
N ASN A 623 24.54 7.75 43.31
CA ASN A 623 24.31 8.63 44.46
C ASN A 623 22.82 8.94 44.71
N CYS A 624 21.94 8.83 43.70
CA CYS A 624 20.49 9.02 43.90
C CYS A 624 19.80 7.78 44.51
N GLU A 625 20.33 6.57 44.26
CA GLU A 625 19.84 5.34 44.87
C GLU A 625 20.21 5.26 46.37
N SER A 626 21.42 5.68 46.73
CA SER A 626 21.86 5.76 48.13
C SER A 626 21.12 6.82 48.94
N GLN A 627 20.66 7.92 48.32
CA GLN A 627 19.82 8.92 49.00
C GLN A 627 18.37 8.44 49.24
N ARG A 628 17.85 7.47 48.48
CA ARG A 628 16.52 6.87 48.75
C ARG A 628 16.54 5.79 49.83
N ILE A 629 17.69 5.16 50.06
CA ILE A 629 17.85 4.12 51.09
C ILE A 629 18.04 4.77 52.49
N ASN A 630 18.46 6.04 52.55
CA ASN A 630 18.69 6.76 53.81
C ASN A 630 17.58 7.72 54.28
N THR A 631 16.37 7.69 53.69
CA THR A 631 15.23 8.44 54.25
C THR A 631 14.45 7.60 55.26
N ASN A 632 15.13 7.23 56.35
CA ASN A 632 14.54 6.85 57.64
C ASN A 632 15.47 7.32 58.76
N SER A 633 15.86 8.59 58.73
CA SER A 633 16.34 9.30 59.92
C SER A 633 16.14 10.80 59.77
N SER A 634 15.82 11.40 60.90
CA SER A 634 15.38 12.78 61.13
C SER A 634 16.46 13.84 60.85
N PHE A 635 15.99 14.99 60.31
CA PHE A 635 16.51 16.36 60.48
C PHE A 635 17.96 16.70 60.07
N SER A 636 18.09 17.63 59.11
CA SER A 636 18.49 19.04 59.32
C SER A 636 19.21 19.60 58.09
N VAL A 637 18.82 20.82 57.72
CA VAL A 637 19.41 21.60 56.63
C VAL A 637 20.80 22.07 57.07
N ASN A 638 21.84 21.70 56.32
CA ASN A 638 23.11 22.43 56.34
C ASN A 638 23.68 22.53 54.92
N HIS A 639 23.61 23.75 54.39
CA HIS A 639 24.41 24.22 53.26
C HIS A 639 25.88 24.25 53.67
N LYS A 640 26.72 23.40 53.07
CA LYS A 640 28.13 23.63 52.70
C LYS A 640 28.77 22.32 52.24
N VAL A 641 29.79 22.45 51.37
CA VAL A 641 30.71 21.41 50.87
C VAL A 641 30.13 20.68 49.63
N ASP A 642 30.69 20.73 48.41
CA ASP A 642 32.10 20.82 47.98
C ASP A 642 32.32 21.74 46.77
N GLN A 643 33.22 22.72 46.93
CA GLN A 643 33.80 23.56 45.87
C GLN A 643 35.21 23.08 45.44
N ASN A 644 35.67 21.92 45.92
CA ASN A 644 37.07 21.49 45.77
C ASN A 644 37.32 20.39 44.72
N LEU A 645 36.34 20.06 43.86
CA LEU A 645 36.50 19.07 42.78
C LEU A 645 36.72 19.69 41.38
N LEU A 646 37.00 21.00 41.30
CA LEU A 646 37.16 21.74 40.04
C LEU A 646 38.59 22.22 39.76
N GLN A 647 39.61 21.73 40.47
CA GLN A 647 41.00 22.22 40.31
C GLN A 647 42.06 21.19 39.92
N GLU A 648 41.70 19.94 39.63
CA GLU A 648 42.66 18.92 39.17
C GLU A 648 42.30 18.37 37.79
N GLU A 649 42.26 19.22 36.77
CA GLU A 649 42.41 18.75 35.37
C GLU A 649 42.99 19.82 34.42
N SER A 650 43.55 20.90 34.96
CA SER A 650 44.15 21.99 34.19
C SER A 650 45.68 21.94 34.20
N THR A 651 46.31 20.82 33.84
CA THR A 651 47.73 20.82 33.44
C THR A 651 48.07 19.60 32.58
N LYS A 652 48.00 19.78 31.25
CA LYS A 652 48.90 19.25 30.18
C LYS A 652 48.13 19.03 28.88
N LEU A 653 47.89 20.13 28.16
CA LEU A 653 47.77 20.12 26.69
C LEU A 653 48.18 21.51 26.18
N HIS A 654 49.50 21.72 26.07
CA HIS A 654 50.11 22.57 25.04
C HIS A 654 50.19 21.70 23.77
N SER A 655 50.01 22.15 22.54
CA SER A 655 49.72 23.46 21.97
C SER A 655 49.28 23.24 20.50
N ASP A 656 48.38 24.10 20.04
CA ASP A 656 48.24 24.63 18.67
C ASP A 656 46.86 24.53 18.01
N ASP A 657 46.30 25.75 17.86
CA ASP A 657 45.28 26.27 16.95
C ASP A 657 43.77 26.04 17.18
N LYS A 658 43.35 26.71 18.27
CA LYS A 658 42.21 27.64 18.41
C LYS A 658 41.43 28.00 17.13
N SER A 659 40.14 27.64 17.14
CA SER A 659 39.07 28.58 16.79
C SER A 659 37.83 28.36 17.68
N ASN A 660 37.71 29.22 18.69
CA ASN A 660 36.50 29.64 19.42
C ASN A 660 35.34 28.65 19.62
N GLU A 661 35.41 27.82 20.66
CA GLU A 661 34.20 27.29 21.32
C GLU A 661 33.67 28.31 22.34
N ASN A 662 32.95 29.31 21.84
CA ASN A 662 31.99 30.04 22.67
C ASN A 662 30.78 29.12 22.90
N PHE A 663 30.71 28.45 24.04
CA PHE A 663 29.53 27.70 24.46
C PHE A 663 28.35 28.65 24.70
N LEU A 664 27.49 28.79 23.69
CA LEU A 664 26.22 29.50 23.79
C LEU A 664 25.25 28.74 24.70
N PRO A 665 24.68 29.36 25.75
CA PRO A 665 23.55 28.77 26.46
C PRO A 665 22.32 28.79 25.54
N ASN A 666 21.64 27.64 25.40
CA ASN A 666 20.43 27.36 24.59
C ASN A 666 20.60 26.72 23.20
N GLU A 667 21.57 25.83 22.98
CA GLU A 667 21.54 24.99 21.75
C GLU A 667 20.43 23.93 21.85
N PHE A 668 19.51 23.90 20.87
CA PHE A 668 18.43 22.92 20.84
C PHE A 668 18.96 21.48 20.71
N VAL A 669 18.34 20.56 21.46
CA VAL A 669 18.65 19.14 21.47
C VAL A 669 17.39 18.32 21.17
N ILE A 670 17.54 17.28 20.35
CA ILE A 670 16.45 16.41 19.93
C ILE A 670 16.12 15.43 21.07
N PRO A 671 14.88 15.40 21.59
CA PRO A 671 14.46 14.53 22.69
C PRO A 671 14.19 13.09 22.25
N ILE A 672 14.17 12.12 23.18
CA ILE A 672 13.78 10.73 22.87
C ILE A 672 12.27 10.67 22.58
N PRO A 673 11.81 10.03 21.49
CA PRO A 673 10.39 9.92 21.17
C PRO A 673 9.66 8.85 21.99
N ASP A 674 8.38 9.08 22.23
CA ASP A 674 7.40 8.09 22.72
C ASP A 674 6.69 7.38 21.56
N LEU A 675 6.48 8.12 20.47
CA LEU A 675 5.89 7.62 19.24
C LEU A 675 6.73 8.06 18.04
N VAL A 676 6.93 7.15 17.09
CA VAL A 676 7.48 7.48 15.78
C VAL A 676 6.44 7.14 14.72
N ILE A 677 6.10 8.12 13.88
CA ILE A 677 5.36 7.91 12.64
C ILE A 677 6.37 7.82 11.50
N ILE A 678 6.22 6.79 10.66
CA ILE A 678 6.98 6.66 9.42
C ILE A 678 6.01 6.52 8.24
N ASN A 679 6.21 7.36 7.23
CA ASN A 679 5.53 7.25 5.93
C ASN A 679 6.56 7.23 4.78
N PRO A 680 7.35 6.14 4.65
CA PRO A 680 8.47 6.08 3.73
C PRO A 680 8.00 6.02 2.26
N PRO A 681 8.91 6.27 1.29
CA PRO A 681 8.62 6.06 -0.13
C PRO A 681 8.26 4.59 -0.42
N ARG A 682 7.68 4.31 -1.61
CA ARG A 682 7.20 2.97 -2.01
C ARG A 682 8.21 1.82 -1.81
N LYS A 683 9.51 2.09 -1.86
CA LYS A 683 10.57 1.11 -1.62
C LYS A 683 10.66 0.64 -0.15
N GLY A 684 10.02 1.35 0.77
CA GLY A 684 10.08 1.15 2.21
C GLY A 684 11.32 1.76 2.84
N CYS A 685 11.62 1.33 4.06
CA CYS A 685 12.79 1.70 4.83
C CYS A 685 14.01 0.85 4.47
N GLU A 686 15.20 1.42 4.55
CA GLU A 686 16.45 0.66 4.45
C GLU A 686 16.81 -0.03 5.77
N LYS A 687 17.59 -1.11 5.68
CA LYS A 687 17.98 -1.93 6.85
C LYS A 687 18.70 -1.11 7.92
N VAL A 688 19.59 -0.19 7.51
CA VAL A 688 20.34 0.71 8.40
C VAL A 688 19.38 1.63 9.17
N PHE A 689 18.39 2.21 8.49
CA PHE A 689 17.38 3.05 9.14
C PHE A 689 16.56 2.27 10.18
N ARG A 690 16.09 1.06 9.85
CA ARG A 690 15.30 0.24 10.79
C ARG A 690 16.09 -0.13 12.04
N ARG A 691 17.39 -0.42 11.89
CA ARG A 691 18.30 -0.67 13.03
C ARG A 691 18.49 0.57 13.89
N TRP A 692 18.70 1.72 13.24
CA TRP A 692 18.82 2.98 13.93
C TRP A 692 17.54 3.31 14.73
N LEU A 693 16.37 3.13 14.12
CA LEU A 693 15.09 3.37 14.79
C LEU A 693 14.88 2.46 16.00
N ARG A 694 15.31 1.19 15.92
CA ARG A 694 15.36 0.30 17.10
C ARG A 694 16.30 0.85 18.19
N GLY A 695 17.45 1.41 17.81
CA GLY A 695 18.41 1.99 18.74
C GLY A 695 17.84 3.19 19.52
N ILE A 696 16.94 3.97 18.91
CA ILE A 696 16.24 5.08 19.57
C ILE A 696 15.38 4.61 20.76
N CYS A 697 15.09 3.31 20.86
CA CYS A 697 14.29 2.73 21.94
C CYS A 697 12.90 3.38 22.02
N CYS A 698 12.32 3.68 20.86
CA CYS A 698 10.94 4.14 20.78
C CYS A 698 9.99 3.00 21.16
N GLN A 699 8.98 3.30 21.96
CA GLN A 699 8.01 2.28 22.40
C GLN A 699 7.02 1.94 21.29
N TYR A 700 6.53 2.95 20.56
CA TYR A 700 5.52 2.76 19.53
C TYR A 700 5.98 3.28 18.18
N ILE A 701 5.71 2.50 17.13
CA ILE A 701 5.87 2.92 15.75
C ILE A 701 4.52 2.81 15.05
N ILE A 702 4.05 3.89 14.44
CA ILE A 702 2.96 3.84 13.46
C ILE A 702 3.60 3.87 12.07
N TYR A 703 3.56 2.74 11.38
CA TYR A 703 4.05 2.60 10.01
C TYR A 703 2.89 2.77 9.04
N ILE A 704 2.92 3.84 8.24
CA ILE A 704 1.96 4.11 7.17
C ILE A 704 2.61 3.81 5.81
N SER A 705 1.92 3.09 4.93
CA SER A 705 2.45 2.80 3.59
C SER A 705 1.37 2.54 2.56
N CYS A 706 1.59 3.03 1.33
CA CYS A 706 0.82 2.65 0.15
C CYS A 706 1.33 1.36 -0.55
N ASN A 707 2.31 0.67 0.05
CA ASN A 707 2.87 -0.58 -0.48
C ASN A 707 3.00 -1.64 0.63
N ALA A 708 1.99 -2.51 0.73
CA ALA A 708 1.94 -3.58 1.73
C ALA A 708 3.15 -4.54 1.66
N PHE A 709 3.73 -4.78 0.48
CA PHE A 709 4.88 -5.67 0.34
C PHE A 709 6.12 -5.13 1.05
N SER A 710 6.49 -3.87 0.80
CA SER A 710 7.66 -3.26 1.44
C SER A 710 7.39 -2.99 2.93
N GLN A 711 6.16 -2.62 3.30
CA GLN A 711 5.74 -2.47 4.68
C GLN A 711 5.93 -3.77 5.48
N LEU A 712 5.33 -4.89 5.05
CA LEU A 712 5.41 -6.15 5.82
C LEU A 712 6.82 -6.76 5.82
N ARG A 713 7.61 -6.56 4.76
CA ARG A 713 9.05 -6.87 4.77
C ARG A 713 9.78 -6.10 5.88
N ASP A 714 9.51 -4.81 6.01
CA ASP A 714 10.15 -3.96 7.01
C ASP A 714 9.66 -4.26 8.42
N ILE A 715 8.35 -4.49 8.59
CA ILE A 715 7.73 -4.91 9.84
C ILE A 715 8.33 -6.23 10.31
N ASN A 716 8.51 -7.22 9.43
CA ASN A 716 9.18 -8.47 9.79
C ASN A 716 10.57 -8.22 10.40
N HIS A 717 11.34 -7.27 9.83
CA HIS A 717 12.62 -6.89 10.43
C HIS A 717 12.46 -6.18 11.78
N PHE A 718 11.47 -5.29 11.96
CA PHE A 718 11.18 -4.72 13.28
C PHE A 718 10.78 -5.81 14.30
N VAL A 719 10.03 -6.81 13.89
CA VAL A 719 9.68 -7.97 14.70
C VAL A 719 10.92 -8.74 15.14
N THR A 720 11.91 -8.92 14.24
CA THR A 720 13.20 -9.51 14.61
C THR A 720 14.02 -8.65 15.58
N LEU A 721 13.70 -7.35 15.68
CA LEU A 721 14.36 -6.40 16.57
C LEU A 721 13.60 -6.21 17.90
N GLY A 722 12.59 -7.04 18.18
CA GLY A 722 11.83 -7.04 19.45
C GLY A 722 10.50 -6.30 19.39
N TYR A 723 10.04 -5.83 18.22
CA TYR A 723 8.69 -5.29 18.11
C TYR A 723 7.63 -6.41 17.97
N VAL A 724 6.42 -6.09 18.37
CA VAL A 724 5.20 -6.85 18.09
C VAL A 724 4.26 -5.98 17.27
N VAL A 725 3.58 -6.60 16.31
CA VAL A 725 2.55 -5.91 15.55
C VAL A 725 1.25 -6.04 16.32
N LYS A 726 0.64 -4.92 16.69
CA LYS A 726 -0.62 -4.92 17.43
C LYS A 726 -1.80 -4.86 16.50
N GLU A 727 -1.76 -3.93 15.55
CA GLU A 727 -2.90 -3.64 14.67
C GLU A 727 -2.45 -3.33 13.25
N ILE A 728 -3.25 -3.76 12.27
CA ILE A 728 -3.10 -3.44 10.86
C ILE A 728 -4.46 -2.96 10.32
N ILE A 729 -4.49 -1.74 9.82
CA ILE A 729 -5.71 -1.04 9.39
C ILE A 729 -5.54 -0.65 7.91
N PRO A 730 -6.16 -1.38 6.98
CA PRO A 730 -6.13 -1.05 5.55
C PRO A 730 -7.16 0.03 5.18
N LEU A 731 -6.76 0.93 4.28
CA LEU A 731 -7.60 1.97 3.69
C LEU A 731 -7.45 1.98 2.16
N ASP A 732 -8.55 1.98 1.44
CA ASP A 732 -8.56 2.09 0.00
C ASP A 732 -8.43 3.54 -0.47
N THR A 733 -7.22 4.08 -0.41
CA THR A 733 -6.88 5.42 -0.92
C THR A 733 -6.83 5.50 -2.45
N PHE A 734 -6.80 4.37 -3.14
CA PHE A 734 -6.76 4.32 -4.61
C PHE A 734 -7.73 3.29 -5.21
N PRO A 735 -9.05 3.51 -5.08
CA PRO A 735 -10.06 2.63 -5.67
C PRO A 735 -9.88 2.45 -7.19
N ARG A 736 -10.31 1.30 -7.69
CA ARG A 736 -10.15 0.84 -9.08
C ARG A 736 -8.69 0.62 -9.51
N THR A 737 -7.75 0.70 -8.57
CA THR A 737 -6.33 0.41 -8.75
C THR A 737 -5.86 -0.67 -7.77
N GLN A 738 -4.66 -1.19 -8.00
CA GLN A 738 -4.03 -2.16 -7.10
C GLN A 738 -3.54 -1.59 -5.77
N HIS A 739 -3.41 -0.27 -5.69
CA HIS A 739 -2.82 0.38 -4.53
C HIS A 739 -3.87 0.60 -3.45
N PHE A 740 -3.43 0.53 -2.19
CA PHE A 740 -4.17 0.91 -1.01
C PHE A 740 -3.16 1.29 0.06
N GLU A 741 -3.60 2.03 1.07
CA GLU A 741 -2.78 2.42 2.21
C GLU A 741 -3.03 1.48 3.38
N SER A 742 -2.01 1.23 4.19
CA SER A 742 -2.10 0.40 5.38
C SER A 742 -1.38 1.09 6.52
N ILE A 743 -2.05 1.19 7.66
CA ILE A 743 -1.52 1.74 8.91
C ILE A 743 -1.28 0.58 9.86
N ALA A 744 -0.03 0.38 10.27
CA ALA A 744 0.34 -0.65 11.23
C ALA A 744 0.87 -0.03 12.52
N LEU A 745 0.33 -0.45 13.66
CA LEU A 745 0.86 -0.11 14.98
C LEU A 745 1.81 -1.22 15.44
N LEU A 746 3.06 -0.86 15.69
CA LEU A 746 4.04 -1.70 16.34
C LEU A 746 4.31 -1.19 17.75
N GLU A 747 4.41 -2.12 18.69
CA GLU A 747 4.85 -1.84 20.06
C GLU A 747 6.14 -2.60 20.31
N PHE A 748 7.08 -1.97 21.01
CA PHE A 748 8.28 -2.65 21.47
C PHE A 748 7.92 -3.57 22.64
N ASP A 749 8.17 -4.87 22.50
CA ASP A 749 7.94 -5.85 23.54
C ASP A 749 9.26 -6.18 24.25
N ILE A 750 9.28 -5.84 25.53
CA ILE A 750 10.42 -5.95 26.44
C ILE A 750 10.76 -7.41 26.73
N ASN A 751 9.72 -8.24 26.83
CA ASN A 751 9.85 -9.64 27.24
C ASN A 751 10.18 -10.54 26.05
N LYS A 752 10.13 -10.01 24.83
CA LYS A 752 10.43 -10.75 23.62
C LYS A 752 11.93 -10.86 23.43
N GLU A 753 12.49 -12.02 23.78
CA GLU A 753 13.89 -12.32 23.51
C GLU A 753 14.20 -12.16 22.01
N VAL A 754 15.23 -11.37 21.70
CA VAL A 754 15.81 -11.35 20.35
C VAL A 754 16.43 -12.73 20.15
N ASN A 755 15.78 -13.57 19.35
CA ASN A 755 16.23 -14.93 19.02
C ASN A 755 17.76 -14.99 18.86
N ARG A 756 18.42 -15.89 19.61
CA ARG A 756 19.89 -15.96 19.71
C ARG A 756 20.58 -16.09 18.34
N GLU A 757 20.00 -16.82 17.40
CA GLU A 757 20.52 -16.90 16.01
C GLU A 757 20.41 -15.55 15.30
N LYS A 758 19.30 -14.82 15.51
CA LYS A 758 19.09 -13.48 14.96
C LYS A 758 19.99 -12.43 15.62
N LYS A 759 20.32 -12.60 16.90
CA LYS A 759 21.32 -11.80 17.63
C LYS A 759 22.71 -11.98 17.02
N GLN A 760 23.13 -13.22 16.77
CA GLN A 760 24.39 -13.54 16.10
C GLN A 760 24.44 -13.01 14.66
N ILE A 761 23.34 -13.09 13.90
CA ILE A 761 23.22 -12.48 12.56
C ILE A 761 23.34 -10.97 12.65
N MET A 762 22.68 -10.33 13.62
CA MET A 762 22.77 -8.89 13.83
C MET A 762 24.21 -8.46 14.18
N GLU A 763 24.89 -9.19 15.06
CA GLU A 763 26.29 -8.97 15.43
C GLU A 763 27.27 -9.23 14.28
N TYR A 764 27.04 -10.28 13.49
CA TYR A 764 27.80 -10.57 12.28
C TYR A 764 27.65 -9.47 11.23
N GLU A 765 26.42 -9.02 10.98
CA GLU A 765 26.16 -7.96 9.99
C GLU A 765 26.65 -6.58 10.47
N LEU A 766 26.62 -6.31 11.77
CA LEU A 766 27.25 -5.12 12.35
C LEU A 766 28.78 -5.17 12.18
N ARG A 767 29.39 -6.35 12.31
CA ARG A 767 30.82 -6.56 12.01
C ARG A 767 31.13 -6.33 10.52
N GLU A 768 30.29 -6.81 9.60
CA GLU A 768 30.38 -6.57 8.15
C GLU A 768 30.29 -5.08 7.77
N ILE A 769 29.39 -4.32 8.40
CA ILE A 769 29.29 -2.87 8.18
C ILE A 769 30.57 -2.16 8.65
N ASN A 770 31.23 -2.68 9.69
CA ASN A 770 32.48 -2.13 10.19
C ASN A 770 33.72 -2.60 9.41
N SER A 771 33.71 -3.81 8.84
CA SER A 771 34.78 -4.30 7.96
C SER A 771 34.76 -3.57 6.61
N ASN A 772 33.58 -3.25 6.07
CA ASN A 772 33.44 -2.51 4.81
C ASN A 772 33.86 -1.02 4.91
N LYS A 773 34.01 -0.47 6.12
CA LYS A 773 34.66 0.85 6.32
C LYS A 773 36.18 0.80 6.12
N LYS A 774 36.81 -0.37 6.30
CA LYS A 774 38.25 -0.55 6.07
C LYS A 774 38.61 -0.81 4.60
N LYS A 775 37.61 -1.05 3.73
CA LYS A 775 37.77 -1.28 2.29
C LYS A 775 37.26 -0.11 1.42
N ARG A 776 37.37 1.14 1.88
CA ARG A 776 37.31 2.27 0.93
C ARG A 776 38.69 2.41 0.28
N PRO A 777 38.81 2.32 -1.06
CA PRO A 777 40.05 2.73 -1.71
C PRO A 777 40.26 4.21 -1.39
N LYS A 778 41.48 4.58 -0.98
CA LYS A 778 41.91 5.96 -1.09
C LYS A 778 41.92 6.29 -2.58
N ASN A 779 40.94 7.06 -3.04
CA ASN A 779 40.99 7.93 -4.21
C ASN A 779 39.87 8.97 -4.07
#